data_AF-A0A534PFN4-F1
#
_entry.id   AF-A0A534PFN4-F1
#
_cell.length_a   1.000
_cell.length_b   1.000
_cell.length_c   1.000
_cell.angle_alpha   90.00
_cell.angle_beta   90.00
_cell.angle_gamma   90.00
#
_symmetry.space_group_name_H-M   'P 1'
#
loop_
_entity.id
_entity.type
_entity.pdbx_description
1 polymer ?
#
loop_
_entity_poly.entity_id
_entity_poly.type
_entity_poly.pdbx_seq_one_letter_code
_entity_poly.pdbx_strand_id
1 'polypeptide(L)'
;MRVLSLPLAALLALAAAVTSARSGEPSRELIVQLSPLGAGATSLRTASTRALPAAVRGRFAALGLQVTRAFGERLPAPGLAWARTSWRAEAGPDPAAALPEIYGFHPERIVLVLAALESDPLVDWAEPNVTRSVKPVGYGTPSATTAVASAGRTDARAQRPFAATTLDTLANDPFLRSGNQYALWNQGPPSGGTAGADIHALEAWRTSVGGNGIKLAVADTGIDPAQPELGGAMPDGGDRIVDAFNATGDTDRTVIDRFGHGTLVAGVMAARTNDGAHFADTSGVAGVCGGDGAGNAGCRIVPIKITPGVTGEASAFDIARALLHAADAGARAMNMSFAGDLPSRIERLALTYALLHGCVPVAAAGNSGFDESIAAQLLYPAAYARDGLAISVGASDAFDQRAAFSSYPPGLDLLAPGLEVYTTYMTYPSASGVSYPGYVPASGTSFAAPHVTGAVGLLAAVRPDLMDNDFQHVIRESADDIGAPGVDAQTAHGRLNLASMLARVGPAIGVWHDEVAADSFTVEGQGLLTVGERSPGTMGLHYGSSWSTRLAAYATVPIPDTFLTVTGVWPRVGGTFAARGDFSIPYFAPTAEVLRASGASVTFRGYLYRIEDDSCDVCDDRYVPLAPSNVRFGFTVMGTVDRPPTLSVLRPDPNDSGAPGATLLVGWRATDPDQVTRVRVTFEAEAGGSVLLGEAAGSAPGGGFTLPCLGPVDTRGRLVVTALDEHGHTDETSVSLPFTLRAGACSAPITAFRATPSPFLDALTVFAPGAGELRVMDASGRLVRRIATAGGAARWDGRDEHGTRSPAGVYWVRYSGAAGSVTRRVVKLGR
;
A
#
# COMPACT_ATOMS: atom_id res chain seq x y z
N MET A 1 34.21 51.27 39.67
CA MET A 1 35.05 50.73 38.58
C MET A 1 34.13 50.35 37.43
N ARG A 2 34.22 51.06 36.30
CA ARG A 2 33.47 50.73 35.08
C ARG A 2 34.14 49.51 34.43
N VAL A 3 33.51 48.36 34.51
CA VAL A 3 33.85 47.21 33.66
C VAL A 3 33.28 47.54 32.28
N LEU A 4 34.14 47.64 31.26
CA LEU A 4 33.71 47.85 29.89
C LEU A 4 32.86 46.64 29.45
N SER A 5 31.56 46.85 29.30
CA SER A 5 30.65 45.95 28.60
C SER A 5 30.91 46.07 27.10
N LEU A 6 31.80 45.23 26.58
CA LEU A 6 31.83 44.94 25.16
C LEU A 6 30.58 44.11 24.82
N PRO A 7 29.75 44.49 23.83
CA PRO A 7 28.64 43.66 23.39
C PRO A 7 29.19 42.33 22.88
N LEU A 8 28.51 41.21 23.16
CA LEU A 8 28.89 39.85 22.74
C LEU A 8 29.21 39.78 21.23
N ALA A 9 28.51 40.58 20.42
CA ALA A 9 28.76 40.78 19.00
C ALA A 9 30.18 41.31 18.67
N ALA A 10 30.76 42.19 19.49
CA ALA A 10 32.11 42.72 19.31
C ALA A 10 33.20 41.70 19.69
N LEU A 11 32.93 40.82 20.66
CA LEU A 11 33.79 39.70 21.02
C LEU A 11 33.77 38.58 19.96
N LEU A 12 32.62 38.36 19.31
CA LEU A 12 32.47 37.40 18.21
C LEU A 12 33.12 37.91 16.91
N ALA A 13 33.01 39.21 16.61
CA ALA A 13 33.56 39.84 15.42
C ALA A 13 35.10 39.86 15.38
N LEU A 14 35.79 39.95 16.52
CA LEU A 14 37.26 39.96 16.57
C LEU A 14 37.92 38.60 16.24
N ALA A 15 37.12 37.52 16.15
CA ALA A 15 37.61 36.16 15.91
C ALA A 15 37.19 35.59 14.54
N ALA A 16 36.53 36.39 13.69
CA ALA A 16 36.03 35.98 12.38
C ALA A 16 37.11 35.88 11.28
N ALA A 17 38.37 36.12 11.61
CA ALA A 17 39.49 35.97 10.68
C ALA A 17 40.11 34.58 10.85
N VAL A 18 39.70 33.63 9.99
CA VAL A 18 40.52 32.57 9.33
C VAL A 18 39.63 31.37 8.94
N THR A 19 39.73 31.01 7.65
CA THR A 19 39.11 29.92 6.86
C THR A 19 37.59 29.92 6.66
N SER A 20 37.17 29.92 5.38
CA SER A 20 35.78 29.72 4.94
C SER A 20 35.30 28.32 5.33
N ALA A 21 34.12 28.21 5.94
CA ALA A 21 33.44 26.93 6.16
C ALA A 21 33.29 26.21 4.81
N ARG A 22 33.92 25.05 4.64
CA ARG A 22 33.68 24.18 3.49
C ARG A 22 32.36 23.45 3.74
N SER A 23 31.45 23.51 2.78
CA SER A 23 30.24 22.68 2.75
C SER A 23 30.59 21.20 2.85
N GLY A 24 29.87 20.42 3.66
CA GLY A 24 30.02 18.96 3.72
C GLY A 24 30.69 18.39 4.98
N GLU A 25 30.97 19.20 6.02
CA GLU A 25 31.31 18.70 7.35
C GLU A 25 30.12 18.96 8.30
N PRO A 26 29.25 17.97 8.57
CA PRO A 26 27.99 18.21 9.27
C PRO A 26 28.14 18.74 10.71
N SER A 27 29.28 18.44 11.36
CA SER A 27 29.66 19.00 12.67
C SER A 27 29.80 20.53 12.68
N ARG A 28 29.79 21.15 11.49
CA ARG A 28 29.93 22.59 11.24
C ARG A 28 28.72 23.19 10.53
N GLU A 29 27.58 22.48 10.50
CA GLU A 29 26.35 22.91 9.82
C GLU A 29 25.15 22.93 10.77
N LEU A 30 24.39 24.04 10.75
CA LEU A 30 23.13 24.20 11.46
C LEU A 30 21.99 24.17 10.44
N ILE A 31 20.92 23.47 10.78
CA ILE A 31 19.65 23.55 10.08
C ILE A 31 18.80 24.57 10.80
N VAL A 32 18.30 25.59 10.10
CA VAL A 32 17.55 26.69 10.68
C VAL A 32 16.22 26.85 9.94
N GLN A 33 15.14 26.86 10.71
CA GLN A 33 13.80 27.20 10.26
C GLN A 33 13.52 28.67 10.59
N LEU A 34 13.16 29.45 9.58
CA LEU A 34 12.83 30.87 9.75
C LEU A 34 11.35 31.07 10.06
N SER A 35 11.07 32.04 10.94
CA SER A 35 9.70 32.47 11.23
C SER A 35 9.07 33.18 10.02
N PRO A 36 7.73 33.32 9.96
CA PRO A 36 7.06 34.08 8.89
C PRO A 36 7.59 35.52 8.76
N LEU A 37 8.00 36.14 9.88
CA LEU A 37 8.65 37.45 9.91
C LEU A 37 10.05 37.41 9.29
N GLY A 38 10.81 36.34 9.56
CA GLY A 38 12.11 36.06 8.95
C GLY A 38 12.02 35.75 7.45
N ALA A 39 10.95 35.10 7.01
CA ALA A 39 10.71 34.73 5.62
C ALA A 39 10.29 35.93 4.74
N GLY A 40 9.63 36.94 5.34
CA GLY A 40 9.07 38.09 4.64
C GLY A 40 7.70 37.81 4.00
N ALA A 41 6.81 38.82 3.97
CA ALA A 41 5.39 38.69 3.59
C ALA A 41 5.11 38.32 2.10
N THR A 42 6.13 38.01 1.31
CA THR A 42 5.98 37.49 -0.06
C THR A 42 6.53 36.08 -0.09
N SER A 43 5.62 35.11 -0.16
CA SER A 43 5.85 33.67 -0.27
C SER A 43 7.19 33.33 -0.96
N LEU A 44 8.16 32.84 -0.19
CA LEU A 44 9.40 32.27 -0.69
C LEU A 44 9.10 30.94 -1.41
N ARG A 45 8.58 31.01 -2.64
CA ARG A 45 8.71 29.93 -3.64
C ARG A 45 10.13 29.86 -4.23
N THR A 46 11.13 30.42 -3.55
CA THR A 46 12.39 30.81 -4.19
C THR A 46 13.46 29.75 -4.08
N ALA A 47 13.75 29.15 -5.22
CA ALA A 47 14.78 28.17 -5.51
C ALA A 47 16.23 28.71 -5.48
N SER A 48 16.59 29.58 -4.52
CA SER A 48 17.99 30.05 -4.39
C SER A 48 18.30 30.64 -3.01
N THR A 49 19.43 30.21 -2.44
CA THR A 49 20.15 30.79 -1.27
C THR A 49 20.37 32.32 -1.33
N ARG A 50 20.21 32.96 -2.49
CA ARG A 50 20.28 34.43 -2.66
C ARG A 50 18.98 35.17 -2.33
N ALA A 51 17.88 34.47 -2.07
CA ALA A 51 16.55 35.06 -1.90
C ALA A 51 16.26 35.58 -0.48
N LEU A 52 17.09 35.26 0.52
CA LEU A 52 16.87 35.71 1.90
C LEU A 52 16.79 37.24 2.02
N PRO A 53 15.91 37.78 2.89
CA PRO A 53 15.91 39.20 3.21
C PRO A 53 17.31 39.66 3.69
N ALA A 54 17.74 40.85 3.25
CA ALA A 54 19.06 41.38 3.60
C ALA A 54 19.27 41.52 5.12
N ALA A 55 18.18 41.77 5.88
CA ALA A 55 18.19 41.83 7.33
C ALA A 55 18.54 40.47 7.96
N VAL A 56 17.96 39.37 7.47
CA VAL A 56 18.26 38.01 7.93
C VAL A 56 19.72 37.67 7.62
N ARG A 57 20.17 37.90 6.38
CA ARG A 57 21.56 37.65 5.97
C ARG A 57 22.56 38.44 6.81
N GLY A 58 22.29 39.71 7.06
CA GLY A 58 23.14 40.57 7.90
C GLY A 58 23.21 40.08 9.34
N ARG A 59 22.08 39.63 9.90
CA ARG A 59 21.99 39.13 11.27
C ARG A 59 22.71 37.79 11.43
N PHE A 60 22.53 36.86 10.50
CA PHE A 60 23.17 35.57 10.53
C PHE A 60 24.67 35.69 10.25
N ALA A 61 25.08 36.57 9.32
CA ALA A 61 26.49 36.90 9.12
C ALA A 61 27.15 37.49 10.39
N ALA A 62 26.42 38.28 11.18
CA ALA A 62 26.91 38.79 12.47
C ALA A 62 27.12 37.69 13.52
N LEU A 63 26.39 36.57 13.40
CA LEU A 63 26.62 35.34 14.18
C LEU A 63 27.71 34.43 13.58
N GLY A 64 28.32 34.83 12.45
CA GLY A 64 29.32 34.03 11.74
C GLY A 64 28.73 32.92 10.88
N LEU A 65 27.42 32.95 10.61
CA LEU A 65 26.70 31.98 9.79
C LEU A 65 26.71 32.39 8.31
N GLN A 66 26.90 31.41 7.43
CA GLN A 66 26.74 31.58 5.98
C GLN A 66 25.80 30.51 5.43
N VAL A 67 24.80 30.91 4.65
CA VAL A 67 23.89 29.95 4.01
C VAL A 67 24.70 29.09 3.05
N THR A 68 24.59 27.77 3.18
CA THR A 68 25.27 26.82 2.29
C THR A 68 24.30 26.09 1.36
N ARG A 69 23.08 25.77 1.82
CA ARG A 69 22.04 25.04 1.05
C ARG A 69 20.63 25.40 1.54
N ALA A 70 19.61 25.21 0.71
CA ALA A 70 18.20 25.35 1.10
C ALA A 70 17.33 24.23 0.50
N PHE A 71 16.24 23.83 1.16
CA PHE A 71 15.34 22.78 0.64
C PHE A 71 14.74 23.13 -0.74
N GLY A 72 14.53 24.42 -1.01
CA GLY A 72 13.98 24.90 -2.28
C GLY A 72 14.92 24.83 -3.49
N GLU A 73 16.23 24.57 -3.32
CA GLU A 73 17.20 24.66 -4.43
C GLU A 73 17.14 23.51 -5.46
N ARG A 74 16.28 22.50 -5.26
CA ARG A 74 15.81 21.53 -6.26
C ARG A 74 14.92 20.48 -5.57
N LEU A 75 13.62 20.73 -5.53
CA LEU A 75 12.63 19.65 -5.56
C LEU A 75 12.07 19.65 -6.99
N PRO A 76 12.16 18.54 -7.74
CA PRO A 76 11.52 18.47 -9.05
C PRO A 76 10.01 18.65 -8.84
N ALA A 77 9.38 19.50 -9.64
CA ALA A 77 7.93 19.55 -9.73
C ALA A 77 7.46 18.42 -10.64
N PRO A 78 6.57 17.50 -10.21
CA PRO A 78 5.69 16.79 -11.12
C PRO A 78 4.38 17.57 -11.23
N GLY A 79 3.87 17.67 -12.46
CA GLY A 79 2.72 18.48 -12.82
C GLY A 79 1.48 18.26 -11.93
N LEU A 80 0.90 19.38 -11.50
CA LEU A 80 -0.46 19.48 -10.99
C LEU A 80 -1.45 18.91 -12.02
N ALA A 81 -2.04 17.76 -11.74
CA ALA A 81 -3.40 17.42 -12.16
C ALA A 81 -3.83 16.03 -11.64
N TRP A 82 -4.21 15.93 -10.36
CA TRP A 82 -5.46 15.26 -9.97
C TRP A 82 -5.76 15.57 -8.49
N ALA A 83 -6.62 16.56 -8.29
CA ALA A 83 -7.40 16.73 -7.08
C ALA A 83 -8.87 16.54 -7.47
N ARG A 84 -9.53 15.53 -6.88
CA ARG A 84 -10.99 15.30 -6.73
C ARG A 84 -11.11 13.88 -6.19
N THR A 85 -11.58 13.58 -4.99
CA THR A 85 -12.60 14.12 -4.07
C THR A 85 -12.34 13.44 -2.71
N SER A 86 -12.48 13.98 -1.51
CA SER A 86 -13.15 15.17 -0.96
C SER A 86 -12.49 15.49 0.40
N TRP A 87 -11.67 16.53 0.47
CA TRP A 87 -11.26 17.20 1.71
C TRP A 87 -11.55 18.70 1.55
N ARG A 88 -12.74 19.10 1.98
CA ARG A 88 -13.17 20.48 2.28
C ARG A 88 -13.97 20.34 3.58
N ALA A 89 -13.85 21.16 4.59
CA ALA A 89 -13.04 22.33 4.90
C ALA A 89 -12.98 22.33 6.43
N GLU A 90 -11.83 22.58 7.04
CA GLU A 90 -11.56 23.81 7.79
C GLU A 90 -10.08 23.74 8.24
N ALA A 91 -9.31 24.79 7.91
CA ALA A 91 -7.96 25.08 8.41
C ALA A 91 -6.92 23.93 8.47
N GLY A 92 -6.44 23.47 7.31
CA GLY A 92 -5.13 22.80 7.21
C GLY A 92 -3.98 23.82 7.14
N PRO A 93 -2.74 23.46 7.49
CA PRO A 93 -1.62 24.39 7.62
C PRO A 93 -1.37 25.13 6.30
N ASP A 94 -1.23 26.45 6.43
CA ASP A 94 -1.01 27.38 5.34
C ASP A 94 0.19 26.93 4.45
N PRO A 95 0.01 26.72 3.13
CA PRO A 95 1.11 26.43 2.21
C PRO A 95 2.10 27.61 2.04
N ALA A 96 1.96 28.69 2.82
CA ALA A 96 2.91 29.79 2.95
C ALA A 96 4.02 29.58 4.00
N ALA A 97 4.08 28.44 4.71
CA ALA A 97 5.16 28.15 5.66
C ALA A 97 6.54 28.08 4.96
N ALA A 98 7.50 28.86 5.46
CA ALA A 98 8.85 28.95 4.90
C ALA A 98 9.56 27.58 4.90
N LEU A 99 10.29 27.25 3.83
CA LEU A 99 11.10 26.02 3.78
C LEU A 99 12.41 26.21 4.58
N PRO A 100 12.94 25.17 5.26
CA PRO A 100 14.17 25.28 6.05
C PRO A 100 15.44 25.51 5.19
N GLU A 101 16.45 26.15 5.79
CA GLU A 101 17.76 26.43 5.17
C GLU A 101 18.94 25.96 6.04
N ILE A 102 20.10 25.65 5.44
CA ILE A 102 21.34 25.25 6.13
C ILE A 102 22.33 26.41 6.15
N TYR A 103 22.96 26.60 7.32
CA TYR A 103 24.01 27.58 7.53
C TYR A 103 25.30 26.92 8.06
N GLY A 104 26.45 27.21 7.46
CA GLY A 104 27.77 26.75 7.89
C GLY A 104 28.42 27.67 8.95
N PHE A 105 29.22 27.09 9.87
CA PHE A 105 29.88 27.79 11.00
C PHE A 105 31.22 27.16 11.44
N HIS A 106 31.93 27.80 12.38
CA HIS A 106 33.18 27.27 12.99
C HIS A 106 32.86 26.44 14.25
N PRO A 107 33.38 25.20 14.40
CA PRO A 107 32.85 24.18 15.31
C PRO A 107 32.89 24.55 16.80
N GLU A 108 33.77 25.46 17.21
CA GLU A 108 34.02 25.78 18.62
C GLU A 108 32.97 26.72 19.26
N ARG A 109 31.85 26.98 18.56
CA ARG A 109 30.83 27.97 18.97
C ARG A 109 29.38 27.52 18.82
N ILE A 110 29.13 26.25 18.48
CA ILE A 110 27.78 25.75 18.14
C ILE A 110 26.75 26.03 19.24
N VAL A 111 27.13 25.84 20.51
CA VAL A 111 26.25 26.06 21.67
C VAL A 111 25.89 27.54 21.82
N LEU A 112 26.85 28.45 21.61
CA LEU A 112 26.63 29.89 21.72
C LEU A 112 25.79 30.43 20.56
N VAL A 113 25.99 29.89 19.36
CA VAL A 113 25.23 30.29 18.17
C VAL A 113 23.80 29.74 18.23
N LEU A 114 23.60 28.48 18.66
CA LEU A 114 22.27 27.91 18.89
C LEU A 114 21.47 28.73 19.91
N ALA A 115 22.07 29.02 21.08
CA ALA A 115 21.42 29.85 22.10
C ALA A 115 21.07 31.27 21.61
N ALA A 116 21.89 31.84 20.71
CA ALA A 116 21.61 33.13 20.10
C ALA A 116 20.45 33.05 19.08
N LEU A 117 20.36 31.96 18.31
CA LEU A 117 19.29 31.75 17.33
C LEU A 117 17.94 31.45 18.02
N GLU A 118 17.93 30.71 19.11
CA GLU A 118 16.71 30.42 19.90
C GLU A 118 16.04 31.68 20.45
N SER A 119 16.83 32.73 20.71
CA SER A 119 16.32 34.02 21.18
C SER A 119 16.08 35.02 20.05
N ASP A 120 16.26 34.60 18.79
CA ASP A 120 16.07 35.45 17.61
C ASP A 120 14.62 35.39 17.12
N PRO A 121 13.86 36.51 17.09
CA PRO A 121 12.47 36.52 16.61
C PRO A 121 12.28 36.17 15.13
N LEU A 122 13.36 36.07 14.34
CA LEU A 122 13.31 35.64 12.94
C LEU A 122 13.50 34.13 12.77
N VAL A 123 13.74 33.39 13.85
CA VAL A 123 14.03 31.95 13.86
C VAL A 123 12.92 31.24 14.65
N ASP A 124 12.29 30.25 14.02
CA ASP A 124 11.36 29.37 14.73
C ASP A 124 12.12 28.30 15.51
N TRP A 125 13.11 27.67 14.87
CA TRP A 125 14.01 26.73 15.53
C TRP A 125 15.32 26.56 14.76
N ALA A 126 16.35 26.07 15.45
CA ALA A 126 17.63 25.66 14.87
C ALA A 126 18.13 24.36 15.50
N GLU A 127 18.83 23.53 14.73
CA GLU A 127 19.46 22.29 15.20
C GLU A 127 20.81 22.00 14.55
N PRO A 128 21.71 21.24 15.21
CA PRO A 128 22.88 20.67 14.55
C PRO A 128 22.49 19.74 13.40
N ASN A 129 23.17 19.82 12.27
CA ASN A 129 23.05 18.84 11.19
C ASN A 129 23.77 17.54 11.59
N VAL A 130 23.07 16.67 12.32
CA VAL A 130 23.62 15.39 12.80
C VAL A 130 23.89 14.42 11.64
N THR A 131 24.79 13.46 11.86
CA THR A 131 25.12 12.43 10.86
C THR A 131 24.51 11.07 11.20
N ARG A 132 24.31 10.27 10.16
CA ARG A 132 24.03 8.84 10.20
C ARG A 132 25.14 8.09 9.48
N SER A 133 25.52 6.96 10.04
CA SER A 133 26.59 6.13 9.52
C SER A 133 26.02 4.91 8.80
N VAL A 134 26.57 4.64 7.63
CA VAL A 134 26.38 3.43 6.84
C VAL A 134 27.53 2.49 7.16
N LYS A 135 27.32 1.58 8.12
CA LYS A 135 28.34 0.61 8.58
C LYS A 135 27.97 -0.81 8.20
N PRO A 136 28.62 -1.43 7.19
CA PRO A 136 28.50 -2.86 6.99
C PRO A 136 29.15 -3.61 8.16
N VAL A 137 28.55 -4.73 8.62
CA VAL A 137 29.16 -5.60 9.66
C VAL A 137 30.27 -6.49 9.08
N GLY A 138 30.49 -6.43 7.77
CA GLY A 138 31.55 -7.12 7.02
C GLY A 138 31.01 -7.72 5.72
N TYR A 139 31.91 -7.88 4.73
CA TYR A 139 31.65 -8.65 3.51
C TYR A 139 32.30 -10.02 3.67
N GLY A 140 31.51 -11.09 3.76
CA GLY A 140 32.05 -12.44 4.00
C GLY A 140 32.72 -13.01 2.74
N THR A 141 33.81 -13.75 2.91
CA THR A 141 34.26 -14.73 1.90
C THR A 141 33.36 -15.96 1.98
N PRO A 142 32.85 -16.51 0.87
CA PRO A 142 32.00 -17.70 0.91
C PRO A 142 32.75 -18.87 1.54
N SER A 143 32.20 -19.44 2.62
CA SER A 143 32.63 -20.74 3.12
C SER A 143 32.23 -21.80 2.11
N ALA A 144 33.21 -22.53 1.58
CA ALA A 144 32.98 -23.60 0.62
C ALA A 144 32.23 -24.77 1.28
N THR A 145 30.93 -24.91 1.03
CA THR A 145 30.20 -26.13 1.35
C THR A 145 30.37 -27.15 0.22
N THR A 146 31.04 -28.24 0.57
CA THR A 146 31.25 -29.48 -0.19
C THR A 146 29.96 -30.02 -0.81
N ALA A 147 29.93 -30.12 -2.14
CA ALA A 147 28.95 -30.92 -2.87
C ALA A 147 29.14 -32.42 -2.54
N VAL A 148 28.11 -33.06 -1.98
CA VAL A 148 28.01 -34.52 -1.92
C VAL A 148 26.74 -34.93 -2.65
N ALA A 149 26.93 -35.52 -3.83
CA ALA A 149 25.87 -36.19 -4.56
C ALA A 149 25.46 -37.48 -3.84
N SER A 150 24.16 -37.69 -3.58
CA SER A 150 23.60 -39.04 -3.63
C SER A 150 22.11 -39.04 -3.97
N ALA A 151 21.77 -39.95 -4.88
CA ALA A 151 20.43 -40.20 -5.39
C ALA A 151 19.58 -40.92 -4.34
N GLY A 152 18.31 -40.51 -4.20
CA GLY A 152 17.31 -41.19 -3.38
C GLY A 152 15.90 -40.89 -3.89
N ARG A 153 15.15 -41.94 -4.16
CA ARG A 153 13.92 -41.98 -4.97
C ARG A 153 12.70 -41.48 -4.19
N THR A 154 11.82 -40.81 -4.92
CA THR A 154 10.51 -40.26 -4.57
C THR A 154 9.53 -41.23 -3.91
N ASP A 155 8.62 -40.70 -3.07
CA ASP A 155 7.22 -41.14 -3.03
C ASP A 155 6.29 -39.93 -2.95
N ALA A 156 5.61 -39.66 -4.07
CA ALA A 156 4.61 -38.62 -4.24
C ALA A 156 3.22 -39.18 -3.94
N ARG A 157 2.46 -38.51 -3.07
CA ARG A 157 0.99 -38.60 -3.09
C ARG A 157 0.41 -37.31 -3.65
N ALA A 158 -0.28 -37.49 -4.77
CA ALA A 158 -0.79 -36.46 -5.66
C ALA A 158 -2.01 -35.72 -5.10
N GLN A 159 -1.98 -34.40 -5.19
CA GLN A 159 -3.15 -33.56 -5.41
C GLN A 159 -3.12 -33.04 -6.86
N ARG A 160 -4.28 -33.03 -7.51
CA ARG A 160 -4.48 -32.73 -8.94
C ARG A 160 -4.61 -31.23 -9.22
N PRO A 161 -4.40 -30.78 -10.47
CA PRO A 161 -3.75 -29.52 -10.76
C PRO A 161 -4.73 -28.35 -10.87
N PHE A 162 -4.47 -27.30 -10.10
CA PHE A 162 -4.56 -25.93 -10.62
C PHE A 162 -3.38 -25.73 -11.58
N ALA A 163 -3.50 -24.85 -12.59
CA ALA A 163 -2.40 -24.56 -13.51
C ALA A 163 -1.11 -24.34 -12.72
N ALA A 164 -0.20 -25.30 -12.81
CA ALA A 164 0.88 -25.45 -11.85
C ALA A 164 1.97 -24.45 -12.17
N THR A 165 1.97 -23.32 -11.47
CA THR A 165 3.19 -22.59 -11.21
C THR A 165 4.03 -23.49 -10.29
N THR A 166 4.80 -24.40 -10.88
CA THR A 166 5.78 -25.20 -10.12
C THR A 166 6.91 -24.27 -9.67
N LEU A 167 7.66 -24.65 -8.63
CA LEU A 167 8.89 -23.95 -8.22
C LEU A 167 9.83 -23.69 -9.42
N ASP A 168 9.77 -24.54 -10.45
CA ASP A 168 10.51 -24.40 -11.72
C ASP A 168 10.13 -23.17 -12.56
N THR A 169 8.99 -22.55 -12.29
CA THR A 169 8.48 -21.36 -13.00
C THR A 169 8.43 -20.10 -12.15
N LEU A 170 8.48 -20.21 -10.81
CA LEU A 170 8.32 -19.06 -9.90
C LEU A 170 9.62 -18.38 -9.50
N ALA A 171 10.71 -19.14 -9.35
CA ALA A 171 12.03 -18.58 -9.04
C ALA A 171 13.12 -19.55 -9.52
N ASN A 172 13.84 -19.20 -10.57
CA ASN A 172 14.81 -20.06 -11.25
C ASN A 172 16.26 -19.61 -11.13
N ASP A 173 16.47 -18.54 -10.37
CA ASP A 173 17.75 -17.89 -10.14
C ASP A 173 18.74 -18.87 -9.49
N PRO A 174 19.97 -19.02 -10.04
CA PRO A 174 20.91 -20.06 -9.62
C PRO A 174 21.19 -20.12 -8.12
N PHE A 175 21.42 -18.97 -7.46
CA PHE A 175 21.77 -18.93 -6.03
C PHE A 175 20.58 -19.21 -5.10
N LEU A 176 19.36 -18.95 -5.56
CA LEU A 176 18.17 -19.40 -4.83
C LEU A 176 18.05 -20.92 -4.91
N ARG A 177 18.23 -21.50 -6.11
CA ARG A 177 18.13 -22.96 -6.32
C ARG A 177 19.23 -23.75 -5.62
N SER A 178 20.44 -23.21 -5.54
CA SER A 178 21.55 -23.86 -4.83
C SER A 178 21.47 -23.70 -3.30
N GLY A 179 20.48 -22.98 -2.78
CA GLY A 179 20.27 -22.77 -1.35
C GLY A 179 21.16 -21.69 -0.73
N ASN A 180 21.82 -20.84 -1.53
CA ASN A 180 22.62 -19.73 -1.03
C ASN A 180 21.76 -18.58 -0.50
N GLN A 181 20.55 -18.38 -1.02
CA GLN A 181 19.60 -17.38 -0.53
C GLN A 181 18.67 -17.94 0.55
N TYR A 182 19.23 -18.43 1.66
CA TYR A 182 18.44 -18.99 2.77
C TYR A 182 17.36 -18.01 3.25
N ALA A 183 17.63 -16.69 3.21
CA ALA A 183 16.72 -15.66 3.65
C ALA A 183 15.35 -15.71 2.93
N LEU A 184 15.33 -16.16 1.67
CA LEU A 184 14.12 -16.33 0.87
C LEU A 184 13.58 -17.76 0.96
N TRP A 185 14.48 -18.74 1.05
CA TRP A 185 14.13 -20.16 1.14
C TRP A 185 15.22 -20.97 1.85
N ASN A 186 14.93 -21.36 3.08
CA ASN A 186 15.80 -22.15 3.93
C ASN A 186 15.28 -23.59 4.03
N GLN A 187 15.99 -24.50 3.37
CA GLN A 187 15.65 -25.93 3.35
C GLN A 187 16.19 -26.71 4.56
N GLY A 188 16.98 -26.06 5.43
CA GLY A 188 17.72 -26.72 6.50
C GLY A 188 18.86 -27.61 5.98
N PRO A 189 19.32 -28.61 6.75
CA PRO A 189 20.44 -29.46 6.34
C PRO A 189 20.17 -30.19 5.01
N PRO A 190 21.14 -30.25 4.07
CA PRO A 190 22.57 -29.97 4.26
C PRO A 190 23.03 -28.54 3.88
N SER A 191 22.17 -27.66 3.37
CA SER A 191 22.55 -26.29 2.95
C SER A 191 22.92 -25.36 4.11
N GLY A 192 22.49 -25.70 5.33
CA GLY A 192 22.73 -24.96 6.56
C GLY A 192 21.43 -24.37 7.13
N GLY A 193 21.41 -24.08 8.43
CA GLY A 193 20.24 -23.47 9.08
C GLY A 193 19.13 -24.44 9.54
N THR A 194 18.04 -23.87 10.02
CA THR A 194 16.78 -24.55 10.38
C THR A 194 15.80 -24.41 9.23
N ALA A 195 15.19 -25.51 8.78
CA ALA A 195 14.21 -25.44 7.70
C ALA A 195 13.01 -24.54 8.06
N GLY A 196 12.64 -23.62 7.17
CA GLY A 196 11.62 -22.60 7.44
C GLY A 196 12.12 -21.40 8.28
N ALA A 197 13.42 -21.34 8.59
CA ALA A 197 14.08 -20.14 9.13
C ALA A 197 14.36 -19.10 8.02
N ASP A 198 13.29 -18.61 7.38
CA ASP A 198 13.28 -17.73 6.19
C ASP A 198 12.00 -16.85 6.13
N ILE A 199 11.87 -15.95 5.17
CA ILE A 199 10.69 -15.06 5.10
C ILE A 199 9.46 -15.67 4.38
N HIS A 200 9.48 -16.96 4.07
CA HIS A 200 8.42 -17.65 3.31
C HIS A 200 8.13 -17.01 1.94
N ALA A 201 9.18 -16.66 1.20
CA ALA A 201 9.05 -15.93 -0.06
C ALA A 201 8.36 -16.77 -1.15
N LEU A 202 8.68 -18.07 -1.26
CA LEU A 202 8.10 -18.93 -2.29
C LEU A 202 6.60 -19.16 -2.10
N GLU A 203 6.14 -19.25 -0.85
CA GLU A 203 4.73 -19.31 -0.50
C GLU A 203 4.04 -17.99 -0.82
N ALA A 204 4.66 -16.86 -0.47
CA ALA A 204 4.12 -15.52 -0.71
C ALA A 204 4.01 -15.18 -2.21
N TRP A 205 4.98 -15.57 -3.02
CA TRP A 205 5.02 -15.33 -4.46
C TRP A 205 3.92 -16.06 -5.25
N ARG A 206 3.23 -17.04 -4.64
CA ARG A 206 1.99 -17.59 -5.21
C ARG A 206 0.82 -16.60 -5.18
N THR A 207 0.89 -15.60 -4.31
CA THR A 207 -0.12 -14.55 -4.14
C THR A 207 0.32 -13.24 -4.80
N SER A 208 1.57 -12.82 -4.59
CA SER A 208 2.11 -11.58 -5.16
C SER A 208 3.62 -11.64 -5.31
N VAL A 209 4.12 -11.27 -6.48
CA VAL A 209 5.56 -11.03 -6.77
C VAL A 209 5.87 -9.52 -6.86
N GLY A 210 4.92 -8.68 -6.44
CA GLY A 210 4.94 -7.25 -6.65
C GLY A 210 4.39 -6.85 -8.01
N GLY A 211 4.68 -5.62 -8.45
CA GLY A 211 4.18 -5.14 -9.73
C GLY A 211 5.01 -4.01 -10.34
N ASN A 212 5.09 -4.03 -11.67
CA ASN A 212 5.83 -3.05 -12.48
C ASN A 212 5.50 -1.58 -12.15
N GLY A 213 4.26 -1.28 -11.71
CA GLY A 213 3.82 0.07 -11.37
C GLY A 213 4.26 0.58 -9.99
N ILE A 214 4.80 -0.29 -9.13
CA ILE A 214 5.17 0.03 -7.75
C ILE A 214 6.62 0.49 -7.71
N LYS A 215 6.88 1.59 -7.00
CA LYS A 215 8.21 2.16 -6.82
C LYS A 215 8.67 1.93 -5.38
N LEU A 216 9.90 1.46 -5.19
CA LEU A 216 10.56 1.35 -3.89
C LEU A 216 11.84 2.19 -3.91
N ALA A 217 11.99 3.09 -2.94
CA ALA A 217 13.14 3.96 -2.83
C ALA A 217 14.24 3.34 -1.96
N VAL A 218 15.49 3.63 -2.31
CA VAL A 218 16.67 3.26 -1.52
C VAL A 218 17.51 4.51 -1.26
N ALA A 219 17.47 5.00 -0.02
CA ALA A 219 18.30 6.13 0.40
C ALA A 219 19.60 5.59 0.99
N ASP A 220 20.68 5.61 0.21
CA ASP A 220 21.93 4.92 0.57
C ASP A 220 23.15 5.52 -0.16
N THR A 221 24.21 4.74 -0.37
CA THR A 221 25.48 5.19 -0.95
C THR A 221 25.45 5.41 -2.46
N GLY A 222 24.32 5.07 -3.09
CA GLY A 222 24.11 5.04 -4.52
C GLY A 222 23.60 3.67 -4.97
N ILE A 223 23.52 3.48 -6.28
CA ILE A 223 23.26 2.19 -6.92
C ILE A 223 24.21 2.04 -8.11
N ASP A 224 24.55 0.81 -8.49
CA ASP A 224 25.11 0.51 -9.81
C ASP A 224 23.97 0.24 -10.81
N PRO A 225 23.66 1.17 -11.74
CA PRO A 225 22.58 0.98 -12.72
C PRO A 225 22.91 -0.06 -13.79
N ALA A 226 24.19 -0.43 -13.94
CA ALA A 226 24.64 -1.42 -14.90
C ALA A 226 24.58 -2.85 -14.34
N GLN A 227 24.26 -3.01 -13.05
CA GLN A 227 24.03 -4.32 -12.47
C GLN A 227 22.78 -4.94 -13.15
N PRO A 228 22.91 -6.10 -13.84
CA PRO A 228 21.84 -6.67 -14.67
C PRO A 228 20.56 -7.04 -13.91
N GLU A 229 20.68 -7.41 -12.64
CA GLU A 229 19.59 -7.73 -11.70
C GLU A 229 18.84 -6.49 -11.22
N LEU A 230 19.39 -5.28 -11.39
CA LEU A 230 18.80 -4.04 -10.87
C LEU A 230 18.30 -3.13 -12.00
N GLY A 231 19.06 -3.05 -13.09
CA GLY A 231 18.77 -2.19 -14.24
C GLY A 231 17.87 -2.82 -15.31
N GLY A 232 17.98 -2.27 -16.52
CA GLY A 232 17.31 -2.75 -17.71
C GLY A 232 15.86 -2.29 -17.88
N ALA A 233 15.27 -2.67 -19.01
CA ALA A 233 13.92 -2.29 -19.40
C ALA A 233 12.84 -3.11 -18.67
N MET A 234 11.71 -2.48 -18.42
CA MET A 234 10.48 -3.08 -17.91
C MET A 234 9.59 -3.54 -19.07
N PRO A 235 8.62 -4.44 -18.84
CA PRO A 235 7.70 -4.92 -19.87
C PRO A 235 6.87 -3.83 -20.57
N ASP A 236 6.68 -2.67 -19.92
CA ASP A 236 5.99 -1.51 -20.48
C ASP A 236 6.92 -0.56 -21.28
N GLY A 237 8.18 -0.95 -21.47
CA GLY A 237 9.19 -0.19 -22.21
C GLY A 237 9.87 0.93 -21.41
N GLY A 238 9.47 1.16 -20.15
CA GLY A 238 10.15 2.08 -19.24
C GLY A 238 11.40 1.46 -18.60
N ASP A 239 12.20 2.28 -17.91
CA ASP A 239 13.33 1.78 -17.14
C ASP A 239 12.89 1.18 -15.79
N ARG A 240 13.67 0.24 -15.28
CA ARG A 240 13.48 -0.31 -13.92
C ARG A 240 13.96 0.64 -12.83
N ILE A 241 15.07 1.32 -13.10
CA ILE A 241 15.59 2.41 -12.27
C ILE A 241 14.98 3.72 -12.76
N VAL A 242 14.21 4.39 -11.89
CA VAL A 242 13.47 5.61 -12.22
C VAL A 242 13.69 6.67 -11.15
N ASP A 243 13.45 7.94 -11.50
CA ASP A 243 13.47 9.05 -10.54
C ASP A 243 14.77 9.15 -9.70
N ALA A 244 15.91 8.76 -10.28
CA ALA A 244 17.19 8.75 -9.59
C ALA A 244 17.59 10.15 -9.10
N PHE A 245 18.02 10.26 -7.85
CA PHE A 245 18.35 11.54 -7.21
C PHE A 245 19.61 11.47 -6.37
N ASN A 246 20.53 12.42 -6.57
CA ASN A 246 21.63 12.63 -5.65
C ASN A 246 21.25 13.78 -4.70
N ALA A 247 21.00 13.40 -3.45
CA ALA A 247 20.58 14.27 -2.37
C ALA A 247 21.76 14.90 -1.62
N THR A 248 23.01 14.81 -2.11
CA THR A 248 24.18 15.40 -1.44
C THR A 248 24.47 16.83 -1.93
N GLY A 249 25.53 17.44 -1.42
CA GLY A 249 26.09 18.69 -1.93
C GLY A 249 27.17 18.50 -3.01
N ASP A 250 27.35 17.27 -3.52
CA ASP A 250 28.44 16.95 -4.42
C ASP A 250 28.29 17.64 -5.78
N THR A 251 29.45 17.89 -6.42
CA THR A 251 29.50 18.33 -7.81
C THR A 251 29.09 17.21 -8.77
N ASP A 252 29.43 15.97 -8.44
CA ASP A 252 28.93 14.77 -9.10
C ASP A 252 27.46 14.56 -8.69
N ARG A 253 26.55 14.72 -9.66
CA ARG A 253 25.11 14.58 -9.44
C ARG A 253 24.57 13.19 -9.78
N THR A 254 25.45 12.24 -10.10
CA THR A 254 25.06 10.86 -10.38
C THR A 254 24.69 10.13 -9.08
N VAL A 255 23.96 9.02 -9.23
CA VAL A 255 23.67 8.09 -8.12
C VAL A 255 24.62 6.90 -8.11
N ILE A 256 25.74 6.96 -8.85
CA ILE A 256 26.68 5.86 -8.96
C ILE A 256 27.20 5.49 -7.56
N ASP A 257 27.01 4.23 -7.20
CA ASP A 257 27.51 3.69 -5.95
C ASP A 257 29.02 3.53 -6.04
N ARG A 258 29.79 4.20 -5.19
CA ARG A 258 31.25 4.02 -5.11
C ARG A 258 31.67 3.33 -3.82
N PHE A 259 30.73 3.15 -2.90
CA PHE A 259 30.94 2.51 -1.61
C PHE A 259 30.52 1.03 -1.66
N GLY A 260 29.39 0.75 -2.31
CA GLY A 260 28.86 -0.60 -2.60
C GLY A 260 27.58 -0.92 -1.86
N HIS A 261 27.37 -0.36 -0.66
CA HIS A 261 26.30 -0.76 0.25
C HIS A 261 24.90 -0.64 -0.36
N GLY A 262 24.58 0.49 -1.00
CA GLY A 262 23.26 0.70 -1.61
C GLY A 262 22.94 -0.29 -2.73
N THR A 263 23.95 -0.72 -3.50
CA THR A 263 23.78 -1.77 -4.52
C THR A 263 23.42 -3.12 -3.92
N LEU A 264 24.01 -3.49 -2.77
CA LEU A 264 23.66 -4.73 -2.06
C LEU A 264 22.24 -4.68 -1.48
N VAL A 265 21.88 -3.54 -0.87
CA VAL A 265 20.56 -3.31 -0.27
C VAL A 265 19.46 -3.40 -1.34
N ALA A 266 19.67 -2.80 -2.51
CA ALA A 266 18.72 -2.84 -3.62
C ALA A 266 18.48 -4.28 -4.12
N GLY A 267 19.51 -5.13 -4.14
CA GLY A 267 19.39 -6.54 -4.54
C GLY A 267 18.45 -7.34 -3.65
N VAL A 268 18.57 -7.19 -2.32
CA VAL A 268 17.69 -7.89 -1.37
C VAL A 268 16.22 -7.49 -1.60
N MET A 269 15.98 -6.20 -1.79
CA MET A 269 14.65 -5.64 -1.94
C MET A 269 14.00 -6.03 -3.28
N ALA A 270 14.75 -5.94 -4.38
CA ALA A 270 14.17 -5.97 -5.73
C ALA A 270 15.15 -6.42 -6.84
N ALA A 271 16.15 -7.28 -6.58
CA ALA A 271 16.80 -8.01 -7.68
C ALA A 271 15.75 -8.69 -8.57
N ARG A 272 16.00 -8.78 -9.88
CA ARG A 272 15.07 -9.47 -10.79
C ARG A 272 14.97 -10.92 -10.34
N THR A 273 13.76 -11.46 -10.37
CA THR A 273 13.54 -12.88 -10.15
C THR A 273 13.25 -13.52 -11.50
N ASN A 274 13.70 -14.75 -11.70
CA ASN A 274 13.48 -15.54 -12.92
C ASN A 274 14.14 -14.99 -14.20
N ASP A 275 15.18 -14.17 -14.11
CA ASP A 275 15.83 -13.61 -15.30
C ASP A 275 17.11 -14.38 -15.71
N GLY A 276 17.42 -15.46 -15.01
CA GLY A 276 18.40 -16.46 -15.39
C GLY A 276 19.75 -16.28 -14.69
N ALA A 277 20.82 -16.68 -15.38
CA ALA A 277 22.16 -16.57 -14.87
C ALA A 277 22.86 -15.33 -15.43
N HIS A 278 23.55 -14.58 -14.58
CA HIS A 278 24.37 -13.42 -14.92
C HIS A 278 25.81 -13.61 -14.43
N PHE A 279 26.75 -12.98 -15.14
CA PHE A 279 28.20 -13.05 -14.93
C PHE A 279 28.84 -14.43 -15.13
N ALA A 280 28.19 -15.51 -14.66
CA ALA A 280 28.55 -16.91 -14.89
C ALA A 280 27.28 -17.76 -15.00
N ASP A 281 27.35 -18.90 -15.68
CA ASP A 281 26.20 -19.80 -15.93
C ASP A 281 25.52 -20.35 -14.66
N THR A 282 26.12 -20.13 -13.49
CA THR A 282 25.68 -20.63 -12.18
C THR A 282 25.44 -19.51 -11.17
N SER A 283 25.27 -18.26 -11.61
CA SER A 283 25.16 -17.10 -10.71
C SER A 283 23.95 -16.25 -11.05
N GLY A 284 23.19 -15.84 -10.04
CA GLY A 284 21.98 -15.02 -10.18
C GLY A 284 21.17 -15.09 -8.89
N VAL A 285 20.56 -13.98 -8.48
CA VAL A 285 19.85 -13.84 -7.19
C VAL A 285 18.45 -13.30 -7.40
N ALA A 286 17.50 -13.75 -6.60
CA ALA A 286 16.15 -13.19 -6.56
C ALA A 286 16.03 -12.07 -5.50
N GLY A 287 15.15 -11.10 -5.73
CA GLY A 287 14.77 -10.08 -4.75
C GLY A 287 13.33 -10.24 -4.27
N VAL A 288 12.99 -9.71 -3.09
CA VAL A 288 11.64 -9.87 -2.50
C VAL A 288 10.52 -9.37 -3.42
N CYS A 289 10.68 -8.19 -4.01
CA CYS A 289 9.77 -7.63 -5.02
C CYS A 289 10.36 -7.74 -6.45
N GLY A 290 10.92 -8.90 -6.78
CA GLY A 290 11.68 -9.11 -8.03
C GLY A 290 10.87 -9.44 -9.28
N GLY A 291 9.57 -9.71 -9.15
CA GLY A 291 8.70 -10.11 -10.26
C GLY A 291 8.69 -11.61 -10.51
N ASP A 292 8.19 -12.02 -11.67
CA ASP A 292 8.11 -13.42 -12.10
C ASP A 292 8.98 -13.74 -13.33
N GLY A 293 9.80 -12.79 -13.79
CA GLY A 293 10.66 -12.93 -14.97
C GLY A 293 9.92 -13.05 -16.30
N ALA A 294 8.59 -12.89 -16.30
CA ALA A 294 7.76 -12.90 -17.48
C ALA A 294 7.18 -11.50 -17.74
N GLY A 295 5.86 -11.37 -17.82
CA GLY A 295 5.18 -10.08 -18.00
C GLY A 295 5.33 -9.12 -16.80
N ASN A 296 5.94 -9.57 -15.71
CA ASN A 296 6.18 -8.78 -14.50
C ASN A 296 7.66 -8.85 -14.09
N ALA A 297 8.35 -7.72 -14.20
CA ALA A 297 9.76 -7.54 -13.81
C ALA A 297 9.93 -6.98 -12.38
N GLY A 298 8.85 -7.02 -11.58
CA GLY A 298 8.87 -6.63 -10.18
C GLY A 298 8.72 -5.14 -9.95
N CYS A 299 9.03 -4.69 -8.74
CA CYS A 299 9.02 -3.28 -8.38
C CYS A 299 10.11 -2.49 -9.13
N ARG A 300 9.82 -1.21 -9.39
CA ARG A 300 10.81 -0.22 -9.83
C ARG A 300 11.63 0.30 -8.64
N ILE A 301 12.85 0.72 -8.92
CA ILE A 301 13.80 1.20 -7.92
C ILE A 301 13.99 2.72 -8.09
N VAL A 302 13.83 3.46 -7.00
CA VAL A 302 14.12 4.91 -6.91
C VAL A 302 15.42 5.10 -6.10
N PRO A 303 16.59 5.15 -6.74
CA PRO A 303 17.85 5.29 -6.02
C PRO A 303 18.08 6.73 -5.58
N ILE A 304 18.36 6.91 -4.30
CA ILE A 304 18.66 8.20 -3.71
C ILE A 304 20.02 8.15 -3.01
N LYS A 305 21.03 8.79 -3.61
CA LYS A 305 22.36 8.87 -3.01
C LYS A 305 22.37 9.94 -1.92
N ILE A 306 22.65 9.55 -0.68
CA ILE A 306 22.68 10.44 0.49
C ILE A 306 24.08 10.60 1.10
N THR A 307 25.06 9.78 0.71
CA THR A 307 26.44 9.88 1.23
C THR A 307 27.32 10.65 0.25
N PRO A 308 27.94 11.77 0.66
CA PRO A 308 28.86 12.52 -0.18
C PRO A 308 30.08 11.68 -0.56
N GLY A 309 30.43 11.63 -1.85
CA GLY A 309 31.55 10.85 -2.36
C GLY A 309 31.51 9.38 -1.92
N VAL A 310 32.41 9.01 -1.00
CA VAL A 310 32.64 7.65 -0.48
C VAL A 310 32.69 7.59 1.05
N THR A 311 32.12 8.59 1.74
CA THR A 311 32.25 8.73 3.21
C THR A 311 31.57 7.61 3.99
N GLY A 312 30.48 7.05 3.46
CA GLY A 312 29.59 6.19 4.25
C GLY A 312 28.80 6.97 5.32
N GLU A 313 28.75 8.29 5.24
CA GLU A 313 28.05 9.14 6.21
C GLU A 313 27.03 10.01 5.47
N ALA A 314 25.82 10.14 6.03
CA ALA A 314 24.75 10.99 5.51
C ALA A 314 24.32 11.99 6.58
N SER A 315 24.05 13.23 6.17
CA SER A 315 23.54 14.25 7.09
C SER A 315 22.01 14.16 7.22
N ALA A 316 21.46 14.55 8.36
CA ALA A 316 20.02 14.61 8.59
C ALA A 316 19.26 15.40 7.52
N PHE A 317 19.87 16.49 7.02
CA PHE A 317 19.32 17.24 5.90
C PHE A 317 19.30 16.45 4.58
N ASP A 318 20.35 15.70 4.25
CA ASP A 318 20.39 14.89 3.02
C ASP A 318 19.35 13.76 3.08
N ILE A 319 19.14 13.18 4.26
CA ILE A 319 18.10 12.18 4.53
C ILE A 319 16.71 12.80 4.40
N ALA A 320 16.48 13.98 4.97
CA ALA A 320 15.20 14.67 4.82
C ALA A 320 14.88 14.99 3.35
N ARG A 321 15.87 15.43 2.56
CA ARG A 321 15.69 15.61 1.11
C ARG A 321 15.35 14.31 0.39
N ALA A 322 15.96 13.19 0.80
CA ALA A 322 15.66 11.89 0.23
C ALA A 322 14.22 11.48 0.50
N LEU A 323 13.75 11.61 1.74
CA LEU A 323 12.38 11.30 2.16
C LEU A 323 11.34 12.09 1.35
N LEU A 324 11.54 13.41 1.21
CA LEU A 324 10.67 14.25 0.38
C LEU A 324 10.66 13.78 -1.08
N HIS A 325 11.84 13.55 -1.67
CA HIS A 325 11.95 13.12 -3.07
C HIS A 325 11.29 11.78 -3.33
N ALA A 326 11.46 10.78 -2.44
CA ALA A 326 10.82 9.47 -2.62
C ALA A 326 9.29 9.58 -2.55
N ALA A 327 8.78 10.36 -1.61
CA ALA A 327 7.36 10.63 -1.47
C ALA A 327 6.79 11.32 -2.72
N ASP A 328 7.45 12.37 -3.20
CA ASP A 328 7.04 13.12 -4.40
C ASP A 328 7.16 12.26 -5.68
N ALA A 329 8.11 11.34 -5.73
CA ALA A 329 8.26 10.37 -6.81
C ALA A 329 7.17 9.27 -6.77
N GLY A 330 6.36 9.20 -5.71
CA GLY A 330 5.33 8.19 -5.51
C GLY A 330 5.88 6.82 -5.12
N ALA A 331 7.05 6.77 -4.46
CA ALA A 331 7.55 5.54 -3.87
C ALA A 331 6.61 5.05 -2.75
N ARG A 332 6.36 3.75 -2.70
CA ARG A 332 5.54 3.12 -1.65
C ARG A 332 6.29 2.86 -0.37
N ALA A 333 7.61 2.70 -0.46
CA ALA A 333 8.47 2.59 0.69
C ALA A 333 9.83 3.22 0.40
N MET A 334 10.53 3.61 1.46
CA MET A 334 11.94 3.96 1.44
C MET A 334 12.72 3.08 2.41
N ASN A 335 13.72 2.37 1.88
CA ASN A 335 14.70 1.68 2.70
C ASN A 335 15.75 2.66 3.25
N MET A 336 15.99 2.62 4.57
CA MET A 336 16.94 3.44 5.32
C MET A 336 17.89 2.53 6.13
N SER A 337 18.90 1.99 5.45
CA SER A 337 19.88 1.05 6.05
C SER A 337 21.08 1.78 6.66
N PHE A 338 20.80 2.73 7.56
CA PHE A 338 21.78 3.56 8.27
C PHE A 338 21.28 3.90 9.67
N ALA A 339 22.19 4.30 10.56
CA ALA A 339 21.84 4.61 11.95
C ALA A 339 22.70 5.75 12.53
N GLY A 340 22.17 6.46 13.54
CA GLY A 340 22.91 7.43 14.34
C GLY A 340 22.27 7.69 15.71
N ASP A 341 23.05 8.28 16.61
CA ASP A 341 22.74 8.26 18.06
C ASP A 341 21.80 9.40 18.53
N LEU A 342 21.50 10.37 17.66
CA LEU A 342 20.78 11.59 18.03
C LEU A 342 19.55 11.82 17.14
N PRO A 343 18.38 12.22 17.69
CA PRO A 343 17.23 12.60 16.89
C PRO A 343 17.48 13.90 16.12
N SER A 344 16.72 14.11 15.05
CA SER A 344 16.64 15.36 14.28
C SER A 344 15.18 15.75 14.02
N ARG A 345 14.86 17.03 14.22
CA ARG A 345 13.54 17.59 13.93
C ARG A 345 13.25 17.53 12.44
N ILE A 346 14.23 17.83 11.59
CA ILE A 346 14.00 17.79 10.14
C ILE A 346 13.75 16.38 9.62
N GLU A 347 14.45 15.37 10.16
CA GLU A 347 14.19 13.97 9.81
C GLU A 347 12.78 13.55 10.19
N ARG A 348 12.35 13.88 11.42
CA ARG A 348 11.01 13.55 11.90
C ARG A 348 9.91 14.18 11.02
N LEU A 349 10.05 15.46 10.67
CA LEU A 349 9.14 16.14 9.75
C LEU A 349 9.09 15.48 8.37
N ALA A 350 10.25 15.10 7.83
CA ALA A 350 10.33 14.45 6.54
C ALA A 350 9.77 13.02 6.55
N LEU A 351 9.92 12.27 7.65
CA LEU A 351 9.31 10.96 7.85
C LEU A 351 7.77 11.07 7.89
N THR A 352 7.26 12.04 8.64
CA THR A 352 5.82 12.34 8.65
C THR A 352 5.31 12.72 7.26
N TYR A 353 6.03 13.59 6.54
CA TYR A 353 5.67 13.94 5.17
C TYR A 353 5.60 12.69 4.27
N ALA A 354 6.62 11.83 4.33
CA ALA A 354 6.68 10.62 3.52
C ALA A 354 5.49 9.69 3.78
N LEU A 355 5.18 9.42 5.05
CA LEU A 355 4.04 8.59 5.43
C LEU A 355 2.71 9.15 4.93
N LEU A 356 2.47 10.45 5.13
CA LEU A 356 1.25 11.12 4.69
C LEU A 356 1.07 11.12 3.17
N HIS A 357 2.16 10.95 2.41
CA HIS A 357 2.15 10.82 0.95
C HIS A 357 2.22 9.36 0.48
N GLY A 358 2.04 8.40 1.41
CA GLY A 358 1.99 6.97 1.11
C GLY A 358 3.34 6.32 0.82
N CYS A 359 4.43 6.92 1.32
CA CYS A 359 5.79 6.37 1.29
C CYS A 359 6.21 5.90 2.69
N VAL A 360 6.19 4.59 2.93
CA VAL A 360 6.50 3.96 4.22
C VAL A 360 8.02 3.93 4.49
N PRO A 361 8.52 4.58 5.54
CA PRO A 361 9.93 4.51 5.91
C PRO A 361 10.26 3.19 6.61
N VAL A 362 11.30 2.49 6.17
CA VAL A 362 11.77 1.21 6.74
C VAL A 362 13.21 1.36 7.18
N ALA A 363 13.49 1.20 8.47
CA ALA A 363 14.76 1.57 9.09
C ALA A 363 15.47 0.39 9.75
N ALA A 364 16.78 0.29 9.55
CA ALA A 364 17.61 -0.72 10.21
C ALA A 364 17.82 -0.38 11.71
N ALA A 365 17.66 -1.35 12.59
CA ALA A 365 17.74 -1.15 14.04
C ALA A 365 19.16 -0.86 14.57
N GLY A 366 20.20 -1.16 13.80
CA GLY A 366 21.61 -0.97 14.16
C GLY A 366 22.36 -2.27 14.45
N ASN A 367 23.69 -2.17 14.57
CA ASN A 367 24.59 -3.32 14.57
C ASN A 367 25.48 -3.40 15.83
N SER A 368 24.98 -2.88 16.96
CA SER A 368 25.74 -2.80 18.23
C SER A 368 25.36 -3.91 19.22
N GLY A 369 24.70 -4.97 18.76
CA GLY A 369 24.18 -6.07 19.60
C GLY A 369 25.24 -6.90 20.34
N PHE A 370 26.51 -6.83 19.94
CA PHE A 370 27.62 -7.47 20.64
C PHE A 370 27.97 -6.81 21.99
N ASP A 371 27.62 -5.53 22.14
CA ASP A 371 27.87 -4.77 23.35
C ASP A 371 26.54 -4.52 24.05
N GLU A 372 26.26 -5.32 25.08
CA GLU A 372 25.02 -5.23 25.86
C GLU A 372 24.78 -3.83 26.46
N SER A 373 25.83 -3.03 26.66
CA SER A 373 25.71 -1.67 27.20
C SER A 373 25.08 -0.67 26.23
N ILE A 374 25.12 -0.96 24.92
CA ILE A 374 24.60 -0.10 23.85
C ILE A 374 23.66 -0.82 22.87
N ALA A 375 23.45 -2.13 23.03
CA ALA A 375 22.60 -2.93 22.15
C ALA A 375 21.11 -2.50 22.17
N ALA A 376 20.64 -1.97 23.31
CA ALA A 376 19.30 -1.42 23.48
C ALA A 376 19.23 0.11 23.30
N GLN A 377 20.33 0.75 22.87
CA GLN A 377 20.37 2.19 22.65
C GLN A 377 19.45 2.58 21.50
N LEU A 378 18.79 3.72 21.67
CA LEU A 378 17.99 4.33 20.61
C LEU A 378 18.89 4.80 19.46
N LEU A 379 18.64 4.26 18.28
CA LEU A 379 19.30 4.64 17.05
C LEU A 379 18.27 5.16 16.05
N TYR A 380 18.56 6.28 15.41
CA TYR A 380 17.67 6.98 14.49
C TYR A 380 18.09 6.72 13.04
N PRO A 381 17.14 6.55 12.10
CA PRO A 381 15.70 6.82 12.23
C PRO A 381 14.86 5.68 12.83
N ALA A 382 15.42 4.49 13.09
CA ALA A 382 14.66 3.33 13.57
C ALA A 382 13.87 3.58 14.88
N ALA A 383 14.41 4.39 15.78
CA ALA A 383 13.75 4.80 17.02
C ALA A 383 12.42 5.53 16.80
N TYR A 384 12.21 6.16 15.64
CA TYR A 384 10.95 6.82 15.30
C TYR A 384 9.80 5.84 15.04
N ALA A 385 10.07 4.54 14.94
CA ALA A 385 9.02 3.51 14.84
C ALA A 385 8.10 3.47 16.07
N ARG A 386 8.61 3.85 17.24
CA ARG A 386 7.82 4.00 18.49
C ARG A 386 6.66 4.99 18.35
N ASP A 387 6.81 5.94 17.43
CA ASP A 387 5.84 6.98 17.13
C ASP A 387 4.98 6.64 15.89
N GLY A 388 5.15 5.45 15.31
CA GLY A 388 4.51 5.04 14.07
C GLY A 388 5.10 5.71 12.82
N LEU A 389 6.28 6.32 12.91
CA LEU A 389 6.89 7.09 11.82
C LEU A 389 7.83 6.28 10.91
N ALA A 390 8.13 5.05 11.28
CA ALA A 390 8.94 4.11 10.51
C ALA A 390 8.63 2.67 10.95
N ILE A 391 9.10 1.68 10.18
CA ILE A 391 9.19 0.28 10.62
C ILE A 391 10.64 0.01 11.04
N SER A 392 10.86 -0.41 12.29
CA SER A 392 12.19 -0.73 12.85
C SER A 392 12.52 -2.21 12.69
N VAL A 393 13.60 -2.52 11.98
CA VAL A 393 13.94 -3.89 11.55
C VAL A 393 15.29 -4.33 12.10
N GLY A 394 15.27 -5.38 12.93
CA GLY A 394 16.46 -6.08 13.41
C GLY A 394 16.82 -7.28 12.53
N ALA A 395 17.96 -7.93 12.80
CA ALA A 395 18.46 -9.03 12.01
C ALA A 395 18.29 -10.38 12.73
N SER A 396 17.79 -11.38 12.00
CA SER A 396 17.86 -12.80 12.36
C SER A 396 18.90 -13.54 11.52
N ASP A 397 19.22 -14.77 11.91
CA ASP A 397 20.08 -15.69 11.16
C ASP A 397 19.30 -16.90 10.59
N ALA A 398 20.03 -17.79 9.92
CA ALA A 398 19.50 -19.00 9.31
C ALA A 398 19.01 -20.06 10.32
N PHE A 399 19.09 -19.80 11.64
CA PHE A 399 18.67 -20.71 12.71
C PHE A 399 17.52 -20.12 13.54
N ASP A 400 16.85 -19.07 13.06
CA ASP A 400 15.81 -18.32 13.78
C ASP A 400 16.27 -17.74 15.11
N GLN A 401 17.54 -17.36 15.19
CA GLN A 401 18.07 -16.57 16.30
C GLN A 401 18.20 -15.11 15.87
N ARG A 402 18.04 -14.19 16.82
CA ARG A 402 18.52 -12.81 16.63
C ARG A 402 20.02 -12.88 16.33
N ALA A 403 20.44 -12.30 15.21
CA ALA A 403 21.86 -12.23 14.88
C ALA A 403 22.59 -11.46 15.98
N ALA A 404 23.74 -11.99 16.45
CA ALA A 404 24.42 -11.46 17.63
C ALA A 404 24.72 -9.95 17.53
N PHE A 405 25.06 -9.45 16.34
CA PHE A 405 25.31 -8.02 16.10
C PHE A 405 24.04 -7.16 16.11
N SER A 406 22.83 -7.72 15.97
CA SER A 406 21.61 -6.93 15.81
C SER A 406 21.30 -6.15 17.08
N SER A 407 21.18 -4.83 16.99
CA SER A 407 20.62 -4.04 18.10
C SER A 407 19.16 -4.43 18.35
N TYR A 408 18.70 -4.22 19.58
CA TYR A 408 17.34 -4.52 20.05
C TYR A 408 16.81 -3.39 20.95
N PRO A 409 16.70 -2.16 20.41
CA PRO A 409 16.14 -1.05 21.18
C PRO A 409 14.68 -1.34 21.55
N PRO A 410 14.16 -0.78 22.65
CA PRO A 410 12.73 -0.83 22.87
C PRO A 410 12.00 -0.20 21.66
N GLY A 411 10.82 -0.69 21.30
CA GLY A 411 10.12 -0.25 20.09
C GLY A 411 10.71 -0.76 18.77
N LEU A 412 11.56 -1.79 18.80
CA LEU A 412 11.80 -2.64 17.64
C LEU A 412 10.46 -3.27 17.19
N ASP A 413 10.17 -3.28 15.89
CA ASP A 413 8.93 -3.87 15.38
C ASP A 413 9.10 -5.37 15.12
N LEU A 414 10.13 -5.77 14.40
CA LEU A 414 10.36 -7.17 14.00
C LEU A 414 11.82 -7.43 13.59
N LEU A 415 12.14 -8.70 13.41
CA LEU A 415 13.36 -9.17 12.76
C LEU A 415 13.09 -9.56 11.30
N ALA A 416 14.14 -9.52 10.48
CA ALA A 416 14.19 -10.20 9.19
C ALA A 416 15.62 -10.77 8.98
N PRO A 417 15.83 -11.74 8.07
CA PRO A 417 17.16 -12.30 7.85
C PRO A 417 18.20 -11.22 7.50
N GLY A 418 19.30 -11.21 8.23
CA GLY A 418 20.34 -10.18 8.09
C GLY A 418 21.77 -10.67 8.29
N LEU A 419 21.99 -11.95 8.60
CA LEU A 419 23.33 -12.56 8.68
C LEU A 419 23.61 -13.38 7.40
N GLU A 420 24.73 -13.13 6.72
CA GLU A 420 25.12 -13.87 5.50
C GLU A 420 24.05 -13.88 4.38
N VAL A 421 23.36 -12.75 4.20
CA VAL A 421 22.36 -12.58 3.14
C VAL A 421 23.06 -12.44 1.79
N TYR A 422 22.82 -13.36 0.88
CA TYR A 422 23.41 -13.36 -0.46
C TYR A 422 22.66 -12.37 -1.38
N THR A 423 23.38 -11.39 -1.95
CA THR A 423 22.80 -10.30 -2.75
C THR A 423 23.76 -9.78 -3.82
N THR A 424 23.30 -8.82 -4.63
CA THR A 424 24.05 -8.16 -5.69
C THR A 424 25.27 -7.38 -5.17
N TYR A 425 26.33 -7.32 -5.97
CA TYR A 425 27.47 -6.42 -5.82
C TYR A 425 27.66 -5.60 -7.10
N MET A 426 28.36 -4.48 -6.99
CA MET A 426 28.66 -3.61 -8.13
C MET A 426 29.46 -4.36 -9.23
N THR A 427 29.28 -3.95 -10.47
CA THR A 427 29.99 -4.45 -11.67
C THR A 427 31.41 -3.93 -11.82
N TYR A 428 31.83 -3.04 -10.91
CA TYR A 428 33.14 -2.41 -10.86
C TYR A 428 33.69 -2.40 -9.42
N PRO A 429 35.01 -2.22 -9.23
CA PRO A 429 35.60 -2.18 -7.90
C PRO A 429 35.07 -0.99 -7.07
N SER A 430 34.91 -1.21 -5.76
CA SER A 430 34.63 -0.14 -4.81
C SER A 430 35.77 0.88 -4.76
N ALA A 431 35.54 2.01 -4.10
CA ALA A 431 36.58 3.01 -3.85
C ALA A 431 37.78 2.47 -3.03
N SER A 432 37.58 1.38 -2.28
CA SER A 432 38.66 0.68 -1.57
C SER A 432 39.36 -0.39 -2.43
N GLY A 433 38.99 -0.53 -3.71
CA GLY A 433 39.55 -1.50 -4.65
C GLY A 433 39.00 -2.92 -4.50
N VAL A 434 37.96 -3.12 -3.67
CA VAL A 434 37.32 -4.41 -3.48
C VAL A 434 36.40 -4.71 -4.65
N SER A 435 36.48 -5.90 -5.22
CA SER A 435 35.61 -6.34 -6.32
C SER A 435 35.14 -7.76 -6.06
N TYR A 436 33.88 -8.02 -6.34
CA TYR A 436 33.26 -9.34 -6.33
C TYR A 436 32.70 -9.67 -7.71
N PRO A 437 32.40 -10.94 -8.03
CA PRO A 437 31.82 -11.33 -9.31
C PRO A 437 30.32 -10.97 -9.39
N GLY A 438 29.97 -9.71 -9.13
CA GLY A 438 28.60 -9.20 -9.20
C GLY A 438 27.67 -9.62 -8.04
N TYR A 439 28.13 -10.45 -7.09
CA TYR A 439 27.37 -10.92 -5.93
C TYR A 439 28.26 -11.16 -4.70
N VAL A 440 27.70 -11.02 -3.48
CA VAL A 440 28.41 -11.25 -2.22
C VAL A 440 27.45 -11.59 -1.07
N PRO A 441 27.83 -12.43 -0.09
CA PRO A 441 27.12 -12.53 1.18
C PRO A 441 27.42 -11.33 2.09
N ALA A 442 26.40 -10.75 2.69
CA ALA A 442 26.53 -9.58 3.53
C ALA A 442 25.74 -9.68 4.84
N SER A 443 26.27 -9.05 5.89
CA SER A 443 25.73 -9.13 7.25
C SER A 443 25.47 -7.75 7.85
N GLY A 444 24.33 -7.60 8.51
CA GLY A 444 23.88 -6.35 9.13
C GLY A 444 22.36 -6.22 9.14
N THR A 445 21.83 -5.42 10.07
CA THR A 445 20.42 -4.98 10.03
C THR A 445 20.10 -4.21 8.74
N SER A 446 21.13 -3.65 8.10
CA SER A 446 21.09 -3.10 6.75
C SER A 446 20.58 -4.06 5.67
N PHE A 447 20.74 -5.37 5.85
CA PHE A 447 20.27 -6.41 4.92
C PHE A 447 18.98 -7.08 5.40
N ALA A 448 18.54 -6.81 6.63
CA ALA A 448 17.22 -7.19 7.13
C ALA A 448 16.14 -6.20 6.66
N ALA A 449 16.38 -4.89 6.81
CA ALA A 449 15.47 -3.82 6.39
C ALA A 449 14.96 -3.92 4.92
N PRO A 450 15.78 -4.25 3.91
CA PRO A 450 15.30 -4.34 2.53
C PRO A 450 14.34 -5.50 2.28
N HIS A 451 14.36 -6.57 3.09
CA HIS A 451 13.33 -7.61 3.01
C HIS A 451 11.94 -7.04 3.36
N VAL A 452 11.87 -6.22 4.42
CA VAL A 452 10.64 -5.53 4.84
C VAL A 452 10.23 -4.47 3.82
N THR A 453 11.17 -3.75 3.23
CA THR A 453 10.88 -2.79 2.14
C THR A 453 10.26 -3.49 0.93
N GLY A 454 10.78 -4.66 0.55
CA GLY A 454 10.18 -5.51 -0.48
C GLY A 454 8.78 -6.01 -0.08
N ALA A 455 8.56 -6.36 1.19
CA ALA A 455 7.27 -6.77 1.73
C ALA A 455 6.19 -5.69 1.56
N VAL A 456 6.54 -4.41 1.79
CA VAL A 456 5.65 -3.27 1.51
C VAL A 456 5.27 -3.23 0.02
N GLY A 457 6.21 -3.51 -0.87
CA GLY A 457 5.95 -3.62 -2.31
C GLY A 457 4.95 -4.74 -2.66
N LEU A 458 5.09 -5.92 -2.03
CA LEU A 458 4.15 -7.03 -2.21
C LEU A 458 2.74 -6.68 -1.70
N LEU A 459 2.66 -6.05 -0.53
CA LEU A 459 1.40 -5.58 0.06
C LEU A 459 0.72 -4.54 -0.83
N ALA A 460 1.46 -3.52 -1.29
CA ALA A 460 0.92 -2.47 -2.14
C ALA A 460 0.40 -3.01 -3.49
N ALA A 461 0.91 -4.14 -3.98
CA ALA A 461 0.39 -4.81 -5.17
C ALA A 461 -0.97 -5.46 -4.95
N VAL A 462 -1.19 -6.06 -3.78
CA VAL A 462 -2.45 -6.76 -3.45
C VAL A 462 -3.49 -5.80 -2.88
N ARG A 463 -3.04 -4.81 -2.11
CA ARG A 463 -3.87 -3.86 -1.35
C ARG A 463 -3.35 -2.44 -1.52
N PRO A 464 -3.64 -1.81 -2.67
CA PRO A 464 -3.27 -0.40 -2.92
C PRO A 464 -4.02 0.59 -2.01
N ASP A 465 -5.03 0.12 -1.27
CA ASP A 465 -5.82 0.87 -0.32
C ASP A 465 -5.19 0.96 1.09
N LEU A 466 -4.13 0.20 1.41
CA LEU A 466 -3.40 0.38 2.68
C LEU A 466 -2.72 1.75 2.74
N MET A 467 -2.77 2.41 3.90
CA MET A 467 -2.25 3.76 4.12
C MET A 467 -1.43 3.88 5.42
N ASP A 468 -0.63 4.93 5.54
CA ASP A 468 0.09 5.33 6.77
C ASP A 468 0.78 4.15 7.49
N ASN A 469 0.31 3.82 8.70
CA ASN A 469 0.83 2.77 9.57
C ASN A 469 0.13 1.41 9.36
N ASP A 470 -0.81 1.27 8.43
CA ASP A 470 -1.45 -0.03 8.13
C ASP A 470 -0.40 -1.09 7.79
N PHE A 471 0.62 -0.72 7.01
CA PHE A 471 1.74 -1.61 6.66
C PHE A 471 2.50 -2.08 7.91
N GLN A 472 2.80 -1.17 8.84
CA GLN A 472 3.50 -1.52 10.09
C GLN A 472 2.68 -2.52 10.91
N HIS A 473 1.36 -2.29 11.04
CA HIS A 473 0.45 -3.18 11.75
C HIS A 473 0.34 -4.56 11.10
N VAL A 474 0.11 -4.62 9.79
CA VAL A 474 -0.01 -5.87 9.04
C VAL A 474 1.29 -6.68 9.12
N ILE A 475 2.44 -6.03 8.90
CA ILE A 475 3.75 -6.68 8.89
C ILE A 475 4.07 -7.26 10.28
N ARG A 476 4.02 -6.44 11.35
CA ARG A 476 4.41 -6.89 12.69
C ARG A 476 3.45 -7.96 13.25
N GLU A 477 2.14 -7.84 13.00
CA GLU A 477 1.15 -8.78 13.56
C GLU A 477 1.05 -10.09 12.77
N SER A 478 1.81 -10.22 11.67
CA SER A 478 1.90 -11.43 10.84
C SER A 478 3.24 -12.16 10.95
N ALA A 479 4.20 -11.60 11.69
CA ALA A 479 5.52 -12.19 11.91
C ALA A 479 5.44 -13.57 12.59
N ASP A 480 6.40 -14.43 12.29
CA ASP A 480 6.60 -15.70 12.97
C ASP A 480 7.22 -15.44 14.34
N ASP A 481 6.50 -15.79 15.40
CA ASP A 481 6.96 -15.68 16.78
C ASP A 481 8.17 -16.61 17.01
N ILE A 482 9.35 -16.01 17.14
CA ILE A 482 10.63 -16.69 17.35
C ILE A 482 11.28 -16.19 18.65
N GLY A 483 12.04 -17.04 19.33
CA GLY A 483 12.62 -16.70 20.63
C GLY A 483 11.65 -17.01 21.78
N ALA A 484 11.41 -16.03 22.67
CA ALA A 484 10.46 -16.22 23.76
C ALA A 484 9.03 -16.03 23.23
N PRO A 485 8.03 -16.83 23.69
CA PRO A 485 6.67 -16.70 23.19
C PRO A 485 6.08 -15.30 23.40
N GLY A 486 5.51 -14.74 22.33
CA GLY A 486 4.88 -13.42 22.28
C GLY A 486 5.89 -12.29 22.06
N VAL A 487 5.41 -11.05 22.19
CA VAL A 487 6.27 -9.88 21.94
C VAL A 487 7.32 -9.76 23.04
N ASP A 488 8.60 -9.84 22.65
CA ASP A 488 9.74 -9.74 23.58
C ASP A 488 10.77 -8.68 23.17
N ALA A 489 11.72 -8.37 24.06
CA ALA A 489 12.68 -7.29 23.83
C ALA A 489 13.76 -7.63 22.79
N GLN A 490 14.06 -8.90 22.55
CA GLN A 490 15.12 -9.34 21.64
C GLN A 490 14.60 -9.58 20.23
N THR A 491 13.44 -10.23 20.08
CA THR A 491 12.88 -10.60 18.77
C THR A 491 11.65 -9.78 18.39
N ALA A 492 11.17 -8.90 19.28
CA ALA A 492 10.00 -8.06 19.05
C ALA A 492 8.77 -8.90 18.67
N HIS A 493 8.11 -8.63 17.55
CA HIS A 493 7.00 -9.47 17.07
C HIS A 493 7.46 -10.79 16.42
N GLY A 494 8.76 -11.03 16.31
CA GLY A 494 9.34 -12.19 15.67
C GLY A 494 9.92 -11.87 14.28
N ARG A 495 10.04 -12.88 13.42
CA ARG A 495 10.63 -12.76 12.09
C ARG A 495 9.57 -12.47 11.02
N LEU A 496 9.89 -11.59 10.06
CA LEU A 496 9.06 -11.34 8.88
C LEU A 496 8.58 -12.64 8.23
N ASN A 497 7.26 -12.72 7.97
CA ASN A 497 6.63 -13.80 7.22
C ASN A 497 5.77 -13.21 6.10
N LEU A 498 6.24 -13.30 4.85
CA LEU A 498 5.55 -12.71 3.71
C LEU A 498 4.22 -13.40 3.40
N ALA A 499 4.13 -14.71 3.62
CA ALA A 499 2.93 -15.50 3.31
C ALA A 499 1.79 -15.20 4.30
N SER A 500 2.11 -15.19 5.59
CA SER A 500 1.18 -14.80 6.67
C SER A 500 0.67 -13.37 6.48
N MET A 501 1.59 -12.44 6.15
CA MET A 501 1.29 -11.04 5.87
C MET A 501 0.26 -10.89 4.73
N LEU A 502 0.48 -11.56 3.59
CA LEU A 502 -0.43 -11.51 2.44
C LEU A 502 -1.78 -12.19 2.73
N ALA A 503 -1.79 -13.28 3.49
CA ALA A 503 -3.01 -13.93 3.92
C ALA A 503 -3.88 -13.02 4.80
N ARG A 504 -3.24 -12.24 5.70
CA ARG A 504 -3.93 -11.29 6.60
C ARG A 504 -4.67 -10.17 5.87
N VAL A 505 -4.32 -9.91 4.61
CA VAL A 505 -4.92 -8.85 3.79
C VAL A 505 -5.65 -9.37 2.55
N GLY A 506 -5.95 -10.67 2.52
CA GLY A 506 -6.57 -11.35 1.39
C GLY A 506 -7.93 -10.78 0.95
N PRO A 507 -8.49 -11.26 -0.17
CA PRO A 507 -9.67 -10.67 -0.80
C PRO A 507 -10.95 -10.61 0.05
N ALA A 508 -11.08 -11.48 1.06
CA ALA A 508 -12.20 -11.48 2.01
C ALA A 508 -12.08 -10.40 3.10
N ILE A 509 -10.91 -9.78 3.25
CA ILE A 509 -10.62 -8.81 4.30
C ILE A 509 -10.94 -7.40 3.81
N GLY A 510 -11.95 -6.79 4.41
CA GLY A 510 -12.27 -5.39 4.26
C GLY A 510 -11.28 -4.54 5.04
N VAL A 511 -10.92 -3.40 4.45
CA VAL A 511 -10.23 -2.32 5.17
C VAL A 511 -11.16 -1.11 5.10
N TRP A 512 -11.45 -0.52 6.24
CA TRP A 512 -12.26 0.67 6.36
C TRP A 512 -11.44 1.76 7.05
N HIS A 513 -11.21 2.84 6.31
CA HIS A 513 -10.61 4.06 6.82
C HIS A 513 -11.71 5.10 7.04
N ASP A 514 -11.69 5.74 8.19
CA ASP A 514 -12.56 6.88 8.45
C ASP A 514 -11.93 7.83 9.48
N GLU A 515 -12.66 8.89 9.79
CA GLU A 515 -12.34 9.86 10.82
C GLU A 515 -13.59 10.23 11.63
N VAL A 516 -13.44 10.37 12.94
CA VAL A 516 -14.53 10.77 13.84
C VAL A 516 -14.13 11.95 14.72
N ALA A 517 -15.05 12.89 14.96
CA ALA A 517 -14.85 13.95 15.94
C ALA A 517 -14.95 13.43 17.37
N ALA A 518 -14.15 14.02 18.26
CA ALA A 518 -14.31 13.78 19.69
C ALA A 518 -15.74 14.20 20.13
N ASP A 519 -16.43 13.30 20.83
CA ASP A 519 -17.80 13.50 21.30
C ASP A 519 -17.86 13.95 22.77
N SER A 520 -16.79 13.71 23.53
CA SER A 520 -16.74 13.98 24.95
C SER A 520 -15.32 14.21 25.46
N PHE A 521 -15.23 15.02 26.53
CA PHE A 521 -13.97 15.42 27.16
C PHE A 521 -14.08 15.33 28.67
N THR A 522 -13.05 14.81 29.33
CA THR A 522 -12.94 14.76 30.79
C THR A 522 -11.63 15.37 31.26
N VAL A 523 -11.67 16.16 32.34
CA VAL A 523 -10.46 16.68 32.97
C VAL A 523 -9.85 15.59 33.84
N GLU A 524 -8.62 15.19 33.54
CA GLU A 524 -7.93 14.12 34.28
C GLU A 524 -6.89 14.64 35.29
N GLY A 525 -6.37 15.85 35.09
CA GLY A 525 -5.39 16.42 36.01
C GLY A 525 -4.73 17.70 35.52
N GLN A 526 -3.89 18.28 36.38
CA GLN A 526 -3.07 19.44 36.07
C GLN A 526 -1.61 19.13 36.34
N GLY A 527 -0.72 19.71 35.56
CA GLY A 527 0.71 19.44 35.68
C GLY A 527 1.53 20.24 34.69
N LEU A 528 2.84 20.05 34.79
CA LEU A 528 3.80 20.72 33.93
C LEU A 528 3.93 19.97 32.60
N LEU A 529 3.33 20.48 31.53
CA LEU A 529 3.48 19.93 30.19
C LEU A 529 4.89 20.21 29.66
N THR A 530 5.56 19.17 29.18
CA THR A 530 6.81 19.27 28.43
C THR A 530 6.58 18.71 27.03
N VAL A 531 6.84 19.52 26.02
CA VAL A 531 6.82 19.11 24.62
C VAL A 531 8.25 18.87 24.15
N GLY A 532 8.58 17.63 23.81
CA GLY A 532 9.93 17.21 23.38
C GLY A 532 10.24 15.75 23.68
N GLU A 533 11.28 15.21 23.04
CA GLU A 533 11.79 13.86 23.36
C GLU A 533 12.67 13.92 24.61
N ARG A 534 12.27 13.24 25.71
CA ARG A 534 13.14 13.01 26.87
C ARG A 534 14.05 11.81 26.60
N SER A 535 15.16 12.01 25.88
CA SER A 535 16.28 11.02 25.84
C SER A 535 17.61 11.68 26.21
N PRO A 536 18.53 10.99 26.92
CA PRO A 536 19.86 11.54 27.21
C PRO A 536 20.56 11.91 25.90
N GLY A 537 20.96 13.18 25.72
CA GLY A 537 21.61 13.68 24.50
C GLY A 537 20.66 14.33 23.49
N THR A 538 19.35 14.39 23.74
CA THR A 538 18.44 15.23 22.94
C THR A 538 18.81 16.69 23.04
N MET A 539 18.55 17.44 21.96
CA MET A 539 18.56 18.89 21.96
C MET A 539 17.74 19.41 23.15
N GLY A 540 18.43 19.88 24.19
CA GLY A 540 17.85 20.41 25.41
C GLY A 540 17.20 21.78 25.22
N LEU A 541 16.41 21.94 24.16
CA LEU A 541 15.71 23.16 23.82
C LEU A 541 14.23 22.93 24.03
N HIS A 542 13.87 23.16 25.30
CA HIS A 542 12.52 23.29 25.80
C HIS A 542 11.67 24.18 24.87
N TYR A 543 10.47 23.75 24.50
CA TYR A 543 9.38 24.68 24.11
C TYR A 543 8.80 25.41 25.33
N GLY A 544 9.63 25.66 26.34
CA GLY A 544 9.18 25.88 27.71
C GLY A 544 8.55 24.63 28.31
N SER A 545 8.25 24.74 29.59
CA SER A 545 7.36 23.82 30.28
C SER A 545 6.21 24.68 30.77
N SER A 546 5.00 24.39 30.32
CA SER A 546 3.85 25.24 30.63
C SER A 546 2.92 24.51 31.59
N TRP A 547 2.43 25.24 32.59
CA TRP A 547 1.43 24.67 33.49
C TRP A 547 0.15 24.43 32.69
N SER A 548 -0.34 23.19 32.73
CA SER A 548 -1.38 22.73 31.81
C SER A 548 -2.41 21.87 32.51
N THR A 549 -3.64 21.92 32.01
CA THR A 549 -4.70 20.97 32.35
C THR A 549 -4.80 19.90 31.27
N ARG A 550 -4.70 18.62 31.64
CA ARG A 550 -4.90 17.48 30.73
C ARG A 550 -6.38 17.16 30.62
N LEU A 551 -6.88 17.12 29.39
CA LEU A 551 -8.21 16.64 29.04
C LEU A 551 -8.07 15.33 28.26
N ALA A 552 -8.80 14.30 28.68
CA ALA A 552 -9.00 13.10 27.87
C ALA A 552 -10.16 13.36 26.91
N ALA A 553 -9.91 13.15 25.62
CA ALA A 553 -10.90 13.22 24.55
C ALA A 553 -11.30 11.79 24.15
N TYR A 554 -12.59 11.59 23.90
CA TYR A 554 -13.13 10.30 23.50
C TYR A 554 -13.94 10.43 22.22
N ALA A 555 -13.96 9.35 21.45
CA ALA A 555 -14.91 9.17 20.35
C ALA A 555 -15.31 7.71 20.26
N THR A 556 -16.61 7.44 20.06
CA THR A 556 -17.11 6.08 19.81
C THR A 556 -17.75 5.99 18.43
N VAL A 557 -17.34 5.00 17.65
CA VAL A 557 -17.75 4.81 16.26
C VAL A 557 -18.43 3.44 16.12
N PRO A 558 -19.65 3.37 15.54
CA PRO A 558 -20.25 2.10 15.15
C PRO A 558 -19.52 1.53 13.92
N ILE A 559 -19.21 0.23 13.97
CA ILE A 559 -18.61 -0.47 12.83
C ILE A 559 -19.72 -0.84 11.84
N PRO A 560 -19.54 -0.65 10.52
CA PRO A 560 -20.55 -1.01 9.53
C PRO A 560 -20.96 -2.47 9.61
N ASP A 561 -22.26 -2.75 9.48
CA ASP A 561 -22.82 -4.12 9.53
C ASP A 561 -22.26 -5.05 8.43
N THR A 562 -21.57 -4.50 7.42
CA THR A 562 -20.85 -5.27 6.41
C THR A 562 -19.64 -6.01 6.98
N PHE A 563 -19.11 -5.63 8.15
CA PHE A 563 -18.03 -6.36 8.81
C PHE A 563 -18.60 -7.52 9.65
N LEU A 564 -18.30 -8.74 9.23
CA LEU A 564 -18.68 -9.97 9.95
C LEU A 564 -17.81 -10.20 11.17
N THR A 565 -16.51 -9.88 11.07
CA THR A 565 -15.56 -9.93 12.18
C THR A 565 -14.62 -8.74 12.10
N VAL A 566 -14.02 -8.39 13.24
CA VAL A 566 -12.98 -7.35 13.33
C VAL A 566 -11.70 -8.04 13.75
N THR A 567 -10.70 -8.00 12.89
CA THR A 567 -9.39 -8.63 13.10
C THR A 567 -8.31 -7.64 13.50
N GLY A 568 -8.51 -6.34 13.26
CA GLY A 568 -7.58 -5.29 13.66
C GLY A 568 -8.21 -3.91 13.67
N VAL A 569 -7.82 -3.07 14.63
CA VAL A 569 -8.22 -1.66 14.70
C VAL A 569 -7.06 -0.85 15.24
N TRP A 570 -6.74 0.27 14.60
CA TRP A 570 -5.71 1.19 15.07
C TRP A 570 -5.97 2.63 14.64
N PRO A 571 -5.45 3.61 15.40
CA PRO A 571 -5.45 5.00 14.99
C PRO A 571 -4.40 5.25 13.90
N ARG A 572 -4.72 6.15 12.98
CA ARG A 572 -3.82 6.57 11.91
C ARG A 572 -2.96 7.75 12.34
N VAL A 573 -1.68 7.72 11.98
CA VAL A 573 -0.69 8.76 12.34
C VAL A 573 -1.07 10.13 11.74
N GLY A 574 -1.66 10.15 10.55
CA GLY A 574 -1.99 11.40 9.85
C GLY A 574 -3.40 11.96 10.09
N GLY A 575 -4.34 11.12 10.48
CA GLY A 575 -5.73 11.53 10.74
C GLY A 575 -6.04 11.71 12.22
N THR A 576 -5.11 11.38 13.10
CA THR A 576 -5.32 11.55 14.54
C THR A 576 -4.75 12.88 14.99
N PHE A 577 -5.60 13.68 15.60
CA PHE A 577 -5.30 15.02 16.08
C PHE A 577 -5.46 15.07 17.61
N ALA A 578 -5.09 13.98 18.28
CA ALA A 578 -5.05 13.87 19.74
C ALA A 578 -3.75 13.18 20.15
N ALA A 579 -3.18 13.55 21.30
CA ALA A 579 -1.91 13.00 21.77
C ALA A 579 -2.07 11.71 22.56
N ARG A 580 -1.02 10.88 22.56
CA ARG A 580 -0.86 9.73 23.46
C ARG A 580 0.09 10.11 24.60
N GLY A 581 -0.24 9.72 25.83
CA GLY A 581 0.68 9.80 26.97
C GLY A 581 0.32 10.82 28.05
N ASP A 582 1.28 11.12 28.92
CA ASP A 582 1.13 12.01 30.08
C ASP A 582 1.54 13.45 29.74
N PHE A 583 1.90 14.27 30.73
CA PHE A 583 2.44 15.64 30.52
C PHE A 583 3.83 15.68 29.85
N SER A 584 4.21 14.63 29.14
CA SER A 584 5.42 14.56 28.32
C SER A 584 5.02 14.02 26.97
N ILE A 585 4.85 14.92 26.00
CA ILE A 585 4.47 14.56 24.64
C ILE A 585 5.69 14.72 23.72
N PRO A 586 5.98 13.74 22.85
CA PRO A 586 6.93 13.95 21.76
C PRO A 586 6.48 15.13 20.92
N TYR A 587 7.44 15.85 20.34
CA TYR A 587 7.17 17.05 19.56
C TYR A 587 6.16 16.83 18.41
N PHE A 588 6.04 15.59 17.91
CA PHE A 588 5.08 15.19 16.87
C PHE A 588 4.55 13.77 17.07
N ALA A 589 3.68 13.53 18.05
CA ALA A 589 2.99 12.23 18.18
C ALA A 589 1.50 12.38 18.53
N PRO A 590 0.67 12.99 17.65
CA PRO A 590 -0.76 12.95 17.84
C PRO A 590 -1.27 11.55 17.44
N THR A 591 -1.02 10.56 18.29
CA THR A 591 -1.64 9.24 18.17
C THR A 591 -2.64 9.07 19.29
N ALA A 592 -3.74 8.40 19.02
CA ALA A 592 -4.69 8.00 20.03
C ALA A 592 -4.39 6.57 20.47
N GLU A 593 -5.17 6.06 21.41
CA GLU A 593 -5.24 4.64 21.69
C GLU A 593 -6.65 4.11 21.45
N VAL A 594 -6.72 2.83 21.08
CA VAL A 594 -7.98 2.09 21.04
C VAL A 594 -8.27 1.62 22.45
N LEU A 595 -9.30 2.19 23.09
CA LEU A 595 -9.71 1.77 24.43
C LEU A 595 -10.50 0.47 24.42
N ARG A 596 -11.37 0.33 23.41
CA ARG A 596 -12.24 -0.83 23.26
C ARG A 596 -12.54 -1.01 21.78
N ALA A 597 -12.41 -2.24 21.29
CA ALA A 597 -12.93 -2.66 20.00
C ALA A 597 -13.84 -3.87 20.22
N SER A 598 -15.05 -3.82 19.66
CA SER A 598 -15.99 -4.93 19.60
C SER A 598 -16.42 -5.11 18.15
N GLY A 599 -17.16 -6.17 17.82
CA GLY A 599 -17.72 -6.34 16.47
C GLY A 599 -18.69 -5.22 16.06
N ALA A 600 -19.27 -4.48 17.01
CA ALA A 600 -20.29 -3.45 16.73
C ALA A 600 -19.77 -2.01 16.82
N SER A 601 -18.71 -1.76 17.59
CA SER A 601 -18.16 -0.41 17.78
C SER A 601 -16.73 -0.41 18.28
N VAL A 602 -16.05 0.70 18.01
CA VAL A 602 -14.73 1.05 18.55
C VAL A 602 -14.80 2.36 19.33
N THR A 603 -14.09 2.42 20.45
CA THR A 603 -13.89 3.64 21.25
C THR A 603 -12.41 4.01 21.26
N PHE A 604 -12.12 5.25 20.90
CA PHE A 604 -10.79 5.85 20.96
C PHE A 604 -10.66 6.78 22.15
N ARG A 605 -9.43 6.91 22.66
CA ARG A 605 -9.04 7.97 23.59
C ARG A 605 -7.77 8.63 23.13
N GLY A 606 -7.71 9.94 23.29
CA GLY A 606 -6.48 10.71 23.20
C GLY A 606 -6.50 11.83 24.22
N TYR A 607 -5.43 12.61 24.25
CA TYR A 607 -5.25 13.69 25.19
C TYR A 607 -5.01 15.02 24.48
N LEU A 608 -5.53 16.08 25.08
CA LEU A 608 -5.16 17.45 24.76
C LEU A 608 -4.86 18.19 26.07
N TYR A 609 -4.06 19.23 25.95
CA TYR A 609 -3.53 19.96 27.08
C TYR A 609 -3.88 21.42 26.91
N ARG A 610 -4.65 21.97 27.84
CA ARG A 610 -4.92 23.40 27.90
C ARG A 610 -3.78 24.07 28.65
N ILE A 611 -3.06 24.96 27.99
CA ILE A 611 -2.03 25.80 28.59
C ILE A 611 -2.73 26.90 29.41
N GLU A 612 -2.38 27.02 30.68
CA GLU A 612 -3.05 27.94 31.61
C GLU A 612 -2.51 29.37 31.54
N ASP A 613 -1.30 29.55 31.00
CA ASP A 613 -0.66 30.86 30.80
C ASP A 613 -0.69 31.29 29.32
N ASP A 614 -0.23 32.51 29.05
CA ASP A 614 -0.13 33.06 27.69
C ASP A 614 1.19 32.66 27.01
N SER A 615 1.92 31.65 27.51
CA SER A 615 3.27 31.31 27.05
C SER A 615 3.32 30.53 25.73
N CYS A 616 2.17 30.13 25.18
CA CYS A 616 2.13 29.20 24.06
C CYS A 616 1.92 29.90 22.71
N ASP A 617 3.02 30.17 22.02
CA ASP A 617 3.04 30.77 20.69
C ASP A 617 2.59 29.81 19.56
N VAL A 618 2.51 28.50 19.83
CA VAL A 618 2.15 27.43 18.87
C VAL A 618 0.81 26.74 19.16
N CYS A 619 0.04 27.24 20.13
CA CYS A 619 -1.23 26.64 20.52
C CYS A 619 -2.39 27.11 19.65
N ASP A 620 -3.33 26.20 19.39
CA ASP A 620 -4.66 26.53 18.87
C ASP A 620 -5.58 26.84 20.07
N ASP A 621 -5.93 28.11 20.25
CA ASP A 621 -6.76 28.59 21.37
C ASP A 621 -6.28 28.14 22.77
N ARG A 622 -4.95 28.17 22.99
CA ARG A 622 -4.25 27.67 24.19
C ARG A 622 -4.25 26.15 24.38
N TYR A 623 -4.61 25.36 23.38
CA TYR A 623 -4.56 23.90 23.46
C TYR A 623 -3.43 23.30 22.62
N VAL A 624 -2.87 22.20 23.11
CA VAL A 624 -1.90 21.33 22.42
C VAL A 624 -2.44 19.90 22.37
N PRO A 625 -2.38 19.17 21.23
CA PRO A 625 -1.90 19.67 19.95
C PRO A 625 -2.88 20.61 19.24
N LEU A 626 -4.15 20.68 19.67
CA LEU A 626 -5.20 21.50 19.06
C LEU A 626 -6.40 21.71 19.99
N ALA A 627 -7.26 22.68 19.64
CA ALA A 627 -8.47 23.00 20.38
C ALA A 627 -9.52 21.87 20.38
N PRO A 628 -10.36 21.73 21.43
CA PRO A 628 -11.38 20.68 21.52
C PRO A 628 -12.29 20.55 20.29
N SER A 629 -12.67 21.66 19.65
CA SER A 629 -13.54 21.66 18.47
C SER A 629 -12.93 20.96 17.25
N ASN A 630 -11.61 20.94 17.18
CA ASN A 630 -10.83 20.43 16.06
C ASN A 630 -10.36 18.99 16.28
N VAL A 631 -10.61 18.40 17.45
CA VAL A 631 -10.15 17.04 17.77
C VAL A 631 -10.89 16.03 16.90
N ARG A 632 -10.09 15.28 16.14
CA ARG A 632 -10.53 14.20 15.25
C ARG A 632 -9.64 12.97 15.47
N PHE A 633 -10.23 11.79 15.35
CA PHE A 633 -9.57 10.50 15.42
C PHE A 633 -9.70 9.81 14.05
N GLY A 634 -8.63 9.82 13.27
CA GLY A 634 -8.51 9.01 12.08
C GLY A 634 -8.15 7.58 12.46
N PHE A 635 -8.78 6.59 11.84
CA PHE A 635 -8.57 5.19 12.19
C PHE A 635 -8.69 4.26 10.99
N THR A 636 -8.19 3.03 11.19
CA THR A 636 -8.35 1.89 10.28
C THR A 636 -9.04 0.76 11.03
N VAL A 637 -10.03 0.14 10.40
CA VAL A 637 -10.63 -1.15 10.81
C VAL A 637 -10.35 -2.18 9.74
N MET A 638 -9.87 -3.35 10.16
CA MET A 638 -9.69 -4.52 9.31
C MET A 638 -10.52 -5.69 9.84
N GLY A 639 -11.06 -6.48 8.92
CA GLY A 639 -11.89 -7.61 9.30
C GLY A 639 -12.51 -8.31 8.09
N THR A 640 -13.06 -9.50 8.32
CA THR A 640 -13.80 -10.18 7.27
C THR A 640 -15.08 -9.41 6.98
N VAL A 641 -15.31 -9.09 5.71
CA VAL A 641 -16.53 -8.41 5.29
C VAL A 641 -17.41 -9.34 4.49
N ASP A 642 -18.71 -9.13 4.62
CA ASP A 642 -19.68 -9.70 3.71
C ASP A 642 -19.52 -8.97 2.37
N ARG A 643 -18.98 -9.67 1.38
CA ARG A 643 -18.84 -9.18 0.00
C ARG A 643 -19.66 -10.10 -0.88
N PRO A 644 -20.60 -9.58 -1.68
CA PRO A 644 -21.29 -10.42 -2.64
C PRO A 644 -20.25 -11.07 -3.56
N PRO A 645 -20.32 -12.39 -3.77
CA PRO A 645 -19.32 -13.09 -4.55
C PRO A 645 -19.35 -12.57 -5.99
N THR A 646 -18.18 -12.20 -6.52
CA THR A 646 -18.08 -11.78 -7.92
C THR A 646 -17.90 -13.00 -8.82
N LEU A 647 -18.55 -12.98 -9.98
CA LEU A 647 -18.54 -14.08 -10.94
C LEU A 647 -18.01 -13.58 -12.29
N SER A 648 -17.14 -14.38 -12.90
CA SER A 648 -16.67 -14.18 -14.27
C SER A 648 -17.18 -15.32 -15.14
N VAL A 649 -17.82 -15.00 -16.26
CA VAL A 649 -18.33 -16.00 -17.21
C VAL A 649 -17.23 -16.31 -18.21
N LEU A 650 -16.79 -17.56 -18.23
CA LEU A 650 -15.73 -18.07 -19.12
C LEU A 650 -16.28 -18.48 -20.48
N ARG A 651 -17.53 -18.94 -20.52
CA ARG A 651 -18.30 -19.31 -21.72
C ARG A 651 -19.79 -19.16 -21.45
N PRO A 652 -20.64 -18.87 -22.44
CA PRO A 652 -20.31 -18.70 -23.86
C PRO A 652 -19.60 -17.38 -24.19
N ASP A 653 -18.97 -17.29 -25.36
CA ASP A 653 -18.39 -16.03 -25.85
C ASP A 653 -19.52 -15.03 -26.22
N PRO A 654 -19.29 -13.71 -26.17
CA PRO A 654 -20.31 -12.70 -26.48
C PRO A 654 -20.94 -12.80 -27.88
N ASN A 655 -20.30 -13.53 -28.81
CA ASN A 655 -20.78 -13.73 -30.18
C ASN A 655 -21.49 -15.08 -30.37
N ASP A 656 -21.60 -15.89 -29.32
CA ASP A 656 -22.21 -17.20 -29.42
C ASP A 656 -23.72 -17.13 -29.62
N SER A 657 -24.23 -18.18 -30.24
CA SER A 657 -25.65 -18.38 -30.49
C SER A 657 -25.95 -19.86 -30.35
N GLY A 658 -27.19 -20.19 -29.99
CA GLY A 658 -27.57 -21.57 -29.73
C GLY A 658 -28.87 -21.97 -30.40
N ALA A 659 -28.94 -23.22 -30.86
CA ALA A 659 -30.17 -23.79 -31.41
C ALA A 659 -31.13 -24.22 -30.28
N PRO A 660 -32.45 -24.19 -30.51
CA PRO A 660 -33.42 -24.63 -29.52
C PRO A 660 -33.20 -26.10 -29.13
N GLY A 661 -33.34 -26.42 -27.83
CA GLY A 661 -33.15 -27.77 -27.31
C GLY A 661 -31.69 -28.24 -27.22
N ALA A 662 -30.73 -27.47 -27.75
CA ALA A 662 -29.32 -27.74 -27.53
C ALA A 662 -28.93 -27.43 -26.08
N THR A 663 -27.96 -28.17 -25.56
CA THR A 663 -27.33 -27.87 -24.27
C THR A 663 -26.32 -26.76 -24.46
N LEU A 664 -26.56 -25.61 -23.84
CA LEU A 664 -25.58 -24.54 -23.69
C LEU A 664 -24.69 -24.84 -22.49
N LEU A 665 -23.37 -24.90 -22.72
CA LEU A 665 -22.40 -24.95 -21.64
C LEU A 665 -22.10 -23.53 -21.18
N VAL A 666 -22.48 -23.21 -19.95
CA VAL A 666 -22.11 -21.95 -19.29
C VAL A 666 -21.02 -22.28 -18.29
N GLY A 667 -19.83 -21.73 -18.52
CA GLY A 667 -18.69 -21.87 -17.61
C GLY A 667 -18.53 -20.59 -16.81
N TRP A 668 -18.27 -20.71 -15.51
CA TRP A 668 -18.01 -19.56 -14.67
C TRP A 668 -16.84 -19.81 -13.72
N ARG A 669 -16.29 -18.71 -13.21
CA ARG A 669 -15.34 -18.70 -12.11
C ARG A 669 -15.79 -17.64 -11.12
N ALA A 670 -16.11 -18.07 -9.91
CA ALA A 670 -16.33 -17.19 -8.77
C ALA A 670 -14.98 -16.75 -8.18
N THR A 671 -14.90 -15.54 -7.62
CA THR A 671 -13.75 -15.10 -6.84
C THR A 671 -13.58 -15.90 -5.56
N ASP A 672 -14.69 -16.33 -4.96
CA ASP A 672 -14.73 -17.24 -3.82
C ASP A 672 -15.81 -18.31 -4.08
N PRO A 673 -15.43 -19.53 -4.48
CA PRO A 673 -16.38 -20.61 -4.75
C PRO A 673 -17.16 -21.09 -3.53
N ASP A 674 -16.59 -20.92 -2.32
CA ASP A 674 -17.20 -21.40 -1.08
C ASP A 674 -18.36 -20.49 -0.64
N GLN A 675 -18.35 -19.22 -1.09
CA GLN A 675 -19.41 -18.24 -0.87
C GLN A 675 -20.58 -18.37 -1.87
N VAL A 676 -20.37 -19.01 -3.04
CA VAL A 676 -21.43 -19.20 -4.05
C VAL A 676 -22.09 -20.56 -3.87
N THR A 677 -23.27 -20.59 -3.27
CA THR A 677 -24.02 -21.84 -3.16
C THR A 677 -24.60 -22.27 -4.49
N ARG A 678 -25.13 -21.32 -5.27
CA ARG A 678 -25.81 -21.57 -6.54
C ARG A 678 -25.52 -20.49 -7.58
N VAL A 679 -25.52 -20.90 -8.84
CA VAL A 679 -25.49 -20.01 -10.00
C VAL A 679 -26.76 -20.21 -10.79
N ARG A 680 -27.49 -19.12 -11.01
CA ARG A 680 -28.72 -19.06 -11.80
C ARG A 680 -28.42 -18.52 -13.20
N VAL A 681 -28.91 -19.19 -14.23
CA VAL A 681 -28.75 -18.73 -15.62
C VAL A 681 -30.11 -18.43 -16.22
N THR A 682 -30.26 -17.22 -16.74
CA THR A 682 -31.51 -16.71 -17.29
C THR A 682 -31.27 -16.14 -18.69
N PHE A 683 -32.20 -16.39 -19.62
CA PHE A 683 -32.21 -15.71 -20.92
C PHE A 683 -33.27 -14.61 -20.93
N GLU A 684 -32.85 -13.39 -21.22
CA GLU A 684 -33.72 -12.21 -21.30
C GLU A 684 -33.80 -11.73 -22.74
N ALA A 685 -35.01 -11.75 -23.32
CA ALA A 685 -35.23 -11.32 -24.70
C ALA A 685 -35.29 -9.79 -24.80
N GLU A 686 -34.69 -9.20 -25.84
CA GLU A 686 -34.74 -7.73 -26.06
C GLU A 686 -36.17 -7.21 -26.26
N ALA A 687 -37.05 -8.04 -26.83
CA ALA A 687 -38.47 -7.73 -27.03
C ALA A 687 -39.32 -7.88 -25.75
N GLY A 688 -38.69 -8.19 -24.61
CA GLY A 688 -39.33 -8.42 -23.32
C GLY A 688 -39.64 -9.88 -23.04
N GLY A 689 -39.48 -10.26 -21.77
CA GLY A 689 -39.67 -11.63 -21.26
C GLY A 689 -38.34 -12.26 -20.86
N SER A 690 -38.37 -12.96 -19.73
CA SER A 690 -37.22 -13.63 -19.11
C SER A 690 -37.54 -15.12 -18.92
N VAL A 691 -36.58 -15.99 -19.22
CA VAL A 691 -36.72 -17.44 -19.12
C VAL A 691 -35.56 -18.00 -18.30
N LEU A 692 -35.89 -18.61 -17.16
CA LEU A 692 -34.92 -19.36 -16.37
C LEU A 692 -34.47 -20.60 -17.16
N LEU A 693 -33.18 -20.72 -17.41
CA LEU A 693 -32.58 -21.89 -18.06
C LEU A 693 -32.28 -22.99 -17.04
N GLY A 694 -31.91 -22.59 -15.83
CA GLY A 694 -31.68 -23.49 -14.69
C GLY A 694 -30.79 -22.88 -13.63
N GLU A 695 -30.52 -23.69 -12.60
CA GLU A 695 -29.55 -23.39 -11.56
C GLU A 695 -28.53 -24.54 -11.46
N ALA A 696 -27.31 -24.22 -11.06
CA ALA A 696 -26.24 -25.17 -10.80
C ALA A 696 -25.56 -24.86 -9.47
N ALA A 697 -24.87 -25.84 -8.89
CA ALA A 697 -24.05 -25.60 -7.70
C ALA A 697 -22.92 -24.60 -8.03
N GLY A 698 -22.71 -23.60 -7.18
CA GLY A 698 -21.70 -22.57 -7.43
C GLY A 698 -20.27 -23.10 -7.43
N SER A 699 -20.01 -24.18 -6.67
CA SER A 699 -18.74 -24.91 -6.67
C SER A 699 -18.43 -25.66 -7.98
N ALA A 700 -19.39 -25.78 -8.90
CA ALA A 700 -19.15 -26.38 -10.20
C ALA A 700 -18.40 -25.39 -11.13
N PRO A 701 -17.46 -25.85 -11.97
CA PRO A 701 -16.77 -24.99 -12.95
C PRO A 701 -17.67 -24.53 -14.11
N GLY A 702 -18.93 -24.98 -14.13
CA GLY A 702 -19.91 -24.67 -15.13
C GLY A 702 -21.09 -25.65 -15.09
N GLY A 703 -22.10 -25.38 -15.92
CA GLY A 703 -23.30 -26.20 -16.05
C GLY A 703 -23.77 -26.30 -17.49
N GLY A 704 -24.46 -27.39 -17.80
CA GLY A 704 -25.18 -27.57 -19.07
C GLY A 704 -26.63 -27.14 -18.90
N PHE A 705 -27.09 -26.18 -19.70
CA PHE A 705 -28.44 -25.64 -19.62
C PHE A 705 -29.14 -25.81 -20.96
N THR A 706 -30.35 -26.37 -20.95
CA THR A 706 -31.11 -26.62 -22.18
C THR A 706 -31.72 -25.32 -22.69
N LEU A 707 -31.42 -24.97 -23.93
CA LEU A 707 -31.92 -23.74 -24.54
C LEU A 707 -33.43 -23.83 -24.86
N PRO A 708 -34.20 -22.78 -24.52
CA PRO A 708 -35.64 -22.82 -24.64
C PRO A 708 -36.07 -22.63 -26.10
N CYS A 709 -37.21 -23.20 -26.45
CA CYS A 709 -37.83 -23.02 -27.75
C CYS A 709 -38.69 -21.77 -27.75
N LEU A 710 -38.23 -20.68 -28.39
CA LEU A 710 -38.94 -19.39 -28.40
C LEU A 710 -39.71 -19.10 -29.71
N GLY A 711 -39.50 -19.88 -30.77
CA GLY A 711 -40.24 -19.76 -32.04
C GLY A 711 -39.38 -20.03 -33.29
N PRO A 712 -39.91 -19.79 -34.50
CA PRO A 712 -39.26 -20.04 -35.79
C PRO A 712 -38.40 -18.85 -36.25
N VAL A 713 -38.16 -17.89 -35.37
CA VAL A 713 -37.37 -16.68 -35.64
C VAL A 713 -36.33 -16.52 -34.55
N ASP A 714 -35.13 -16.10 -34.98
CA ASP A 714 -34.03 -15.81 -34.07
C ASP A 714 -34.47 -14.76 -33.04
N THR A 715 -34.23 -15.06 -31.77
CA THR A 715 -34.53 -14.16 -30.66
C THR A 715 -33.23 -13.64 -30.07
N ARG A 716 -32.98 -12.34 -30.28
CA ARG A 716 -31.86 -11.63 -29.64
C ARG A 716 -32.19 -11.31 -28.19
N GLY A 717 -31.18 -11.37 -27.35
CA GLY A 717 -31.32 -11.18 -25.92
C GLY A 717 -29.97 -11.15 -25.21
N ARG A 718 -30.03 -11.40 -23.91
CA ARG A 718 -28.86 -11.52 -23.06
C ARG A 718 -28.98 -12.78 -22.22
N LEU A 719 -27.85 -13.46 -22.03
CA LEU A 719 -27.70 -14.43 -20.95
C LEU A 719 -27.27 -13.67 -19.70
N VAL A 720 -28.05 -13.81 -18.63
CA VAL A 720 -27.77 -13.25 -17.32
C VAL A 720 -27.37 -14.42 -16.42
N VAL A 721 -26.12 -14.39 -15.95
CA VAL A 721 -25.57 -15.38 -15.03
C VAL A 721 -25.43 -14.72 -13.66
N THR A 722 -26.20 -15.22 -12.69
CA THR A 722 -26.33 -14.63 -11.36
C THR A 722 -25.77 -15.57 -10.30
N ALA A 723 -24.84 -15.09 -9.47
CA ALA A 723 -24.35 -15.80 -8.30
C ALA A 723 -25.26 -15.58 -7.10
N LEU A 724 -25.51 -16.64 -6.32
CA LEU A 724 -26.38 -16.64 -5.14
C LEU A 724 -25.61 -17.20 -3.92
N ASP A 725 -25.72 -16.52 -2.78
CA ASP A 725 -25.13 -16.95 -1.49
C ASP A 725 -26.09 -17.82 -0.65
N GLU A 726 -25.62 -18.31 0.50
CA GLU A 726 -26.39 -19.12 1.46
C GLU A 726 -27.36 -18.30 2.35
N HIS A 727 -27.18 -16.98 2.39
CA HIS A 727 -27.92 -16.09 3.27
C HIS A 727 -29.20 -15.54 2.61
N GLY A 728 -29.37 -15.69 1.30
CA GLY A 728 -30.62 -15.35 0.61
C GLY A 728 -30.98 -13.86 0.65
N HIS A 729 -29.97 -13.00 0.84
CA HIS A 729 -30.09 -11.55 0.86
C HIS A 729 -29.83 -10.94 -0.53
N THR A 730 -30.13 -9.65 -0.66
CA THR A 730 -30.41 -8.87 -1.88
C THR A 730 -29.24 -8.62 -2.85
N ASP A 731 -28.05 -9.14 -2.58
CA ASP A 731 -26.84 -8.76 -3.28
C ASP A 731 -26.45 -9.80 -4.35
N GLU A 732 -27.27 -9.86 -5.40
CA GLU A 732 -27.04 -10.70 -6.57
C GLU A 732 -25.98 -10.08 -7.51
N THR A 733 -24.79 -10.70 -7.64
CA THR A 733 -23.86 -10.32 -8.72
C THR A 733 -24.28 -11.00 -10.02
N SER A 734 -24.61 -10.20 -11.04
CA SER A 734 -25.05 -10.69 -12.35
C SER A 734 -24.13 -10.25 -13.48
N VAL A 735 -23.66 -11.19 -14.29
CA VAL A 735 -22.95 -10.92 -15.55
C VAL A 735 -23.92 -11.10 -16.70
N SER A 736 -24.04 -10.07 -17.55
CA SER A 736 -24.88 -10.10 -18.74
C SER A 736 -24.04 -10.19 -20.01
N LEU A 737 -24.30 -11.20 -20.84
CA LEU A 737 -23.65 -11.40 -22.13
C LEU A 737 -24.68 -11.32 -23.26
N PRO A 738 -24.39 -10.65 -24.38
CA PRO A 738 -25.24 -10.75 -25.56
C PRO A 738 -25.33 -12.21 -26.04
N PHE A 739 -26.53 -12.65 -26.40
CA PHE A 739 -26.75 -14.02 -26.87
C PHE A 739 -27.95 -14.08 -27.82
N THR A 740 -27.85 -14.92 -28.86
CA THR A 740 -28.95 -15.13 -29.80
C THR A 740 -29.43 -16.58 -29.77
N LEU A 741 -30.72 -16.77 -29.45
CA LEU A 741 -31.40 -18.05 -29.63
C LEU A 741 -31.86 -18.18 -31.08
N ARG A 742 -31.28 -19.13 -31.81
CA ARG A 742 -31.60 -19.35 -33.22
C ARG A 742 -32.99 -19.97 -33.39
N ALA A 743 -33.60 -19.73 -34.54
CA ALA A 743 -34.78 -20.43 -35.00
C ALA A 743 -34.51 -21.94 -35.15
N GLY A 744 -35.48 -22.78 -34.78
CA GLY A 744 -35.37 -24.23 -34.93
C GLY A 744 -36.72 -24.94 -34.88
N ALA A 745 -36.78 -26.10 -35.53
CA ALA A 745 -37.96 -26.97 -35.55
C ALA A 745 -38.04 -27.78 -34.25
N CYS A 746 -38.62 -27.20 -33.21
CA CYS A 746 -38.89 -27.88 -31.95
C CYS A 746 -40.31 -27.61 -31.49
N SER A 747 -40.96 -28.61 -30.87
CA SER A 747 -42.20 -28.40 -30.13
C SER A 747 -41.86 -27.75 -28.80
N ALA A 748 -42.15 -26.46 -28.65
CA ALA A 748 -42.12 -25.83 -27.33
C ALA A 748 -43.19 -26.48 -26.43
N PRO A 749 -42.96 -26.58 -25.11
CA PRO A 749 -44.00 -27.05 -24.20
C PRO A 749 -45.23 -26.15 -24.34
N ILE A 750 -46.43 -26.72 -24.16
CA ILE A 750 -47.69 -25.98 -24.33
C ILE A 750 -47.80 -24.74 -23.41
N THR A 751 -47.03 -24.72 -22.32
CA THR A 751 -46.85 -23.58 -21.41
C THR A 751 -46.27 -22.33 -22.08
N ALA A 752 -45.53 -22.48 -23.19
CA ALA A 752 -44.97 -21.37 -23.96
C ALA A 752 -46.02 -20.54 -24.72
N PHE A 753 -47.27 -21.03 -24.80
CA PHE A 753 -48.37 -20.34 -25.46
C PHE A 753 -48.75 -19.05 -24.72
N ARG A 754 -48.45 -17.91 -25.36
CA ARG A 754 -48.79 -16.56 -24.88
C ARG A 754 -49.29 -15.68 -26.01
N ALA A 755 -50.11 -14.69 -25.65
CA ALA A 755 -50.66 -13.71 -26.58
C ALA A 755 -50.41 -12.32 -25.97
N THR A 756 -49.62 -11.49 -26.66
CA THR A 756 -49.17 -10.18 -26.15
C THR A 756 -49.08 -9.13 -27.28
N PRO A 757 -49.42 -7.85 -27.03
CA PRO A 757 -50.00 -7.34 -25.80
C PRO A 757 -51.46 -7.81 -25.61
N SER A 758 -51.90 -7.89 -24.36
CA SER A 758 -53.31 -7.98 -24.00
C SER A 758 -53.49 -7.22 -22.68
N PRO A 759 -54.25 -6.11 -22.65
CA PRO A 759 -55.11 -5.60 -23.72
C PRO A 759 -54.34 -5.04 -24.94
N PHE A 760 -54.95 -5.02 -26.13
CA PHE A 760 -54.37 -4.46 -27.36
C PHE A 760 -55.36 -3.57 -28.13
N LEU A 761 -54.84 -2.57 -28.84
CA LEU A 761 -55.61 -1.64 -29.69
C LEU A 761 -55.72 -2.12 -31.15
N ASP A 762 -54.57 -2.38 -31.78
CA ASP A 762 -54.50 -2.64 -33.23
C ASP A 762 -54.18 -4.08 -33.58
N ALA A 763 -53.20 -4.69 -32.92
CA ALA A 763 -52.86 -6.08 -33.14
C ALA A 763 -52.23 -6.69 -31.88
N LEU A 764 -52.28 -8.02 -31.81
CA LEU A 764 -51.53 -8.81 -30.85
C LEU A 764 -50.71 -9.88 -31.56
N THR A 765 -49.63 -10.30 -30.93
CA THR A 765 -48.78 -11.41 -31.37
C THR A 765 -49.05 -12.62 -30.49
N VAL A 766 -49.43 -13.72 -31.12
CA VAL A 766 -49.59 -15.03 -30.50
C VAL A 766 -48.33 -15.83 -30.72
N PHE A 767 -47.70 -16.28 -29.64
CA PHE A 767 -46.54 -17.17 -29.69
C PHE A 767 -47.05 -18.62 -29.55
N ALA A 768 -47.17 -19.33 -30.66
CA ALA A 768 -47.62 -20.71 -30.70
C ALA A 768 -46.48 -21.69 -30.36
N PRO A 769 -46.74 -22.77 -29.60
CA PRO A 769 -45.70 -23.71 -29.21
C PRO A 769 -45.20 -24.62 -30.35
N GLY A 770 -45.87 -24.65 -31.50
CA GLY A 770 -45.47 -25.44 -32.67
C GLY A 770 -46.44 -25.27 -33.82
N ALA A 771 -46.27 -26.07 -34.87
CA ALA A 771 -47.18 -26.08 -36.02
C ALA A 771 -48.59 -26.53 -35.61
N GLY A 772 -49.61 -25.79 -36.06
CA GLY A 772 -51.00 -26.02 -35.69
C GLY A 772 -51.93 -24.91 -36.16
N GLU A 773 -53.09 -24.83 -35.51
CA GLU A 773 -54.14 -23.86 -35.81
C GLU A 773 -54.41 -22.97 -34.59
N LEU A 774 -54.46 -21.66 -34.81
CA LEU A 774 -54.98 -20.69 -33.86
C LEU A 774 -56.42 -20.34 -34.22
N ARG A 775 -57.32 -20.46 -33.24
CA ARG A 775 -58.72 -20.04 -33.32
C ARG A 775 -58.95 -18.88 -32.36
N VAL A 776 -59.28 -17.72 -32.91
CA VAL A 776 -59.79 -16.60 -32.14
C VAL A 776 -61.30 -16.74 -32.05
N MET A 777 -61.85 -16.70 -30.85
CA MET A 777 -63.27 -16.82 -30.57
C MET A 777 -63.74 -15.60 -29.78
N ASP A 778 -64.97 -15.14 -30.01
CA ASP A 778 -65.58 -14.11 -29.18
C ASP A 778 -66.02 -14.67 -27.82
N ALA A 779 -66.52 -13.81 -26.95
CA ALA A 779 -66.96 -14.20 -25.61
C ALA A 779 -68.10 -15.24 -25.59
N SER A 780 -68.85 -15.40 -26.69
CA SER A 780 -69.89 -16.42 -26.82
C SER A 780 -69.36 -17.76 -27.36
N GLY A 781 -68.06 -17.84 -27.67
CA GLY A 781 -67.41 -19.02 -28.23
C GLY A 781 -67.54 -19.13 -29.75
N ARG A 782 -68.13 -18.13 -30.42
CA ARG A 782 -68.21 -18.11 -31.88
C ARG A 782 -66.84 -17.81 -32.46
N LEU A 783 -66.46 -18.56 -33.49
CA LEU A 783 -65.19 -18.37 -34.19
C LEU A 783 -65.18 -17.02 -34.92
N VAL A 784 -64.11 -16.26 -34.69
CA VAL A 784 -63.85 -14.94 -35.28
C VAL A 784 -62.78 -15.03 -36.35
N ARG A 785 -61.70 -15.79 -36.09
CA ARG A 785 -60.56 -15.90 -37.02
C ARG A 785 -59.82 -17.22 -36.86
N ARG A 786 -59.50 -17.88 -37.98
CA ARG A 786 -58.45 -18.90 -38.06
C ARG A 786 -57.13 -18.32 -38.53
N ILE A 787 -56.05 -18.78 -37.92
CA ILE A 787 -54.68 -18.44 -38.32
C ILE A 787 -53.86 -19.73 -38.28
N ALA A 788 -53.42 -20.19 -39.45
CA ALA A 788 -52.45 -21.28 -39.53
C ALA A 788 -51.11 -20.79 -38.96
N THR A 789 -50.46 -21.62 -38.15
CA THR A 789 -49.14 -21.31 -37.58
C THR A 789 -48.20 -22.48 -37.80
N ALA A 790 -46.94 -22.19 -38.16
CA ALA A 790 -45.87 -23.18 -38.20
C ALA A 790 -45.16 -23.34 -36.84
N GLY A 791 -45.60 -22.60 -35.80
CA GLY A 791 -44.89 -22.41 -34.54
C GLY A 791 -44.42 -20.96 -34.38
N GLY A 792 -44.25 -20.50 -33.14
CA GLY A 792 -43.89 -19.14 -32.71
C GLY A 792 -44.85 -18.03 -33.14
N ALA A 793 -44.31 -16.87 -33.53
CA ALA A 793 -45.09 -15.63 -33.62
C ALA A 793 -46.06 -15.60 -34.81
N ALA A 794 -47.35 -15.54 -34.51
CA ALA A 794 -48.43 -15.30 -35.46
C ALA A 794 -49.21 -14.05 -35.03
N ARG A 795 -49.50 -13.15 -35.96
CA ARG A 795 -50.17 -11.88 -35.67
C ARG A 795 -51.67 -11.99 -35.89
N TRP A 796 -52.46 -11.52 -34.93
CA TRP A 796 -53.86 -11.19 -35.14
C TRP A 796 -54.05 -9.67 -35.09
N ASP A 797 -54.55 -9.10 -36.18
CA ASP A 797 -54.76 -7.66 -36.37
C ASP A 797 -56.16 -7.19 -35.92
N GLY A 798 -56.84 -7.99 -35.11
CA GLY A 798 -58.16 -7.68 -34.58
C GLY A 798 -59.27 -7.68 -35.64
N ARG A 799 -59.08 -8.36 -36.78
CA ARG A 799 -60.11 -8.56 -37.82
C ARG A 799 -60.62 -10.00 -37.86
N ASP A 800 -61.85 -10.18 -38.32
CA ASP A 800 -62.47 -11.49 -38.51
C ASP A 800 -62.00 -12.17 -39.82
N GLU A 801 -62.57 -13.33 -40.15
CA GLU A 801 -62.26 -14.09 -41.39
C GLU A 801 -62.58 -13.31 -42.68
N HIS A 802 -63.49 -12.33 -42.62
CA HIS A 802 -63.87 -11.48 -43.76
C HIS A 802 -63.07 -10.18 -43.83
N GLY A 803 -62.11 -9.97 -42.92
CA GLY A 803 -61.32 -8.75 -42.84
C GLY A 803 -62.03 -7.57 -42.18
N THR A 804 -63.21 -7.79 -41.59
CA THR A 804 -63.95 -6.76 -40.85
C THR A 804 -63.33 -6.61 -39.46
N ARG A 805 -63.21 -5.37 -38.96
CA ARG A 805 -62.69 -5.13 -37.60
C ARG A 805 -63.64 -5.76 -36.57
N SER A 806 -63.11 -6.67 -35.75
CA SER A 806 -63.85 -7.23 -34.62
C SER A 806 -64.12 -6.14 -33.57
N PRO A 807 -65.27 -6.15 -32.88
CA PRO A 807 -65.61 -5.14 -31.87
C PRO A 807 -64.64 -5.15 -30.68
N ALA A 808 -64.64 -4.07 -29.88
CA ALA A 808 -63.98 -4.08 -28.58
C ALA A 808 -64.60 -5.16 -27.69
N GLY A 809 -63.79 -5.86 -26.90
CA GLY A 809 -64.30 -6.92 -26.03
C GLY A 809 -63.27 -7.98 -25.67
N VAL A 810 -63.77 -9.01 -24.97
CA VAL A 810 -62.99 -10.18 -24.56
C VAL A 810 -63.05 -11.24 -25.65
N TYR A 811 -61.88 -11.78 -25.99
CA TYR A 811 -61.71 -12.87 -26.94
C TYR A 811 -60.92 -14.01 -26.32
N TRP A 812 -61.08 -15.20 -26.89
CA TRP A 812 -60.34 -16.39 -26.53
C TRP A 812 -59.49 -16.84 -27.71
N VAL A 813 -58.18 -16.84 -27.56
CA VAL A 813 -57.27 -17.40 -28.57
C VAL A 813 -56.91 -18.81 -28.15
N ARG A 814 -57.33 -19.79 -28.93
CA ARG A 814 -57.03 -21.20 -28.72
C ARG A 814 -56.00 -21.69 -29.74
N TYR A 815 -54.93 -22.28 -29.27
CA TYR A 815 -54.03 -23.09 -30.09
C TYR A 815 -54.44 -24.56 -30.04
N SER A 816 -54.35 -25.23 -31.19
CA SER A 816 -54.47 -26.68 -31.33
C SER A 816 -53.38 -27.19 -32.28
N GLY A 817 -52.51 -28.08 -31.82
CA GLY A 817 -51.47 -28.68 -32.64
C GLY A 817 -50.84 -29.91 -31.97
N ALA A 818 -49.71 -30.39 -32.51
CA ALA A 818 -49.03 -31.59 -31.99
C ALA A 818 -48.59 -31.46 -30.51
N ALA A 819 -48.35 -30.23 -30.04
CA ALA A 819 -48.03 -29.91 -28.65
C ALA A 819 -49.24 -29.93 -27.70
N GLY A 820 -50.46 -30.19 -28.19
CA GLY A 820 -51.72 -30.18 -27.45
C GLY A 820 -52.61 -28.97 -27.76
N SER A 821 -53.60 -28.71 -26.91
CA SER A 821 -54.56 -27.60 -27.05
C SER A 821 -54.58 -26.71 -25.81
N VAL A 822 -54.47 -25.39 -25.98
CA VAL A 822 -54.51 -24.41 -24.88
C VAL A 822 -55.26 -23.15 -25.33
N THR A 823 -55.99 -22.52 -24.40
CA THR A 823 -56.77 -21.32 -24.66
C THR A 823 -56.33 -20.18 -23.73
N ARG A 824 -56.18 -18.97 -24.26
CA ARG A 824 -55.86 -17.75 -23.50
C ARG A 824 -56.91 -16.68 -23.74
N ARG A 825 -57.27 -15.97 -22.67
CA ARG A 825 -58.10 -14.77 -22.74
C ARG A 825 -57.27 -13.60 -23.24
N VAL A 826 -57.79 -12.85 -24.20
CA VAL A 826 -57.22 -11.58 -24.66
C VAL A 826 -58.29 -10.50 -24.67
N VAL A 827 -57.89 -9.23 -24.52
CA VAL A 827 -58.82 -8.10 -24.49
C VAL A 827 -58.48 -7.14 -25.64
N LYS A 828 -59.44 -6.90 -26.54
CA LYS A 828 -59.32 -5.87 -27.58
C LYS A 828 -59.99 -4.59 -27.12
N LEU A 829 -59.24 -3.49 -27.16
CA LEU A 829 -59.76 -2.16 -26.83
C LEU A 829 -60.47 -1.54 -28.04
N GLY A 830 -61.49 -0.73 -27.75
CA GLY A 830 -62.10 0.12 -28.77
C GLY A 830 -61.13 1.23 -29.18
N ARG A 831 -61.21 1.67 -30.43
CA ARG A 831 -60.66 2.97 -30.81
C ARG A 831 -61.69 4.05 -30.52
#